data_AF-A0A3E1HVN2-F1
#
_entry.id   AF-A0A3E1HVN2-F1
#
_cell.length_a   1.000
_cell.length_b   1.000
_cell.length_c   1.000
_cell.angle_alpha   90.00
_cell.angle_beta   90.00
_cell.angle_gamma   90.00
#
_symmetry.space_group_name_H-M   'P 1'
#
loop_
_entity.id
_entity.type
_entity.pdbx_description
1 polymer ?
#
loop_
_entity_poly.entity_id
_entity_poly.type
_entity_poly.pdbx_seq_one_letter_code
_entity_poly.pdbx_strand_id
1 'polypeptide(L)'
;MMELNPDSLPKLSVTDNEEHFWLLQQQYPERVLKHFSAWRFDADIDLSRLTSAIRSVIETLPDLNARYLFNDDGEVHKVHAADWQSCLELMHLHSDVEATEHLRAQQMAPWDAQNQPPFKALIIQTGHDTILGFILHQVLDQTCQEDHLYHQVLSAYIGHSAGDTPWLHGLANGEALSSPIRAPTAQPAANDDVASIILDEFRAALVEPDMQLTDDFFDFGGHSLLATRIIGKLLSGHGIEVQFNDFFSAPSAAALAARAHVIEQNDATAVAVDRQQDVQKAPFALAQASLGRAYAAFEFGTIFNLPFALDFLDQVDEALFEQAFCDLLKRHASLRSTFHLEGSEAYQQIVPFEQLSEYKWFWSSQESRGATLKSEATYQFDLTRELPLRVRFIYDPQRQRQTLSLLIHHMAIDEWSLNVMMEELAQAYLARAADKAPTWSAPAPSFHEFALRQQATGINQQHLDYWTSMLRGATQGLALPSPDYQASVPASEVSTNAQWFEIKPDQALTDNLYAFARRNNSSLFGVVYTAIALSLHKLGNLKDLVIGTSASGRTDPGFYETVGYFTTMVAHRVQFDPQQAVGALIENTTRLINDSMAYADVPMEQIQQALGMTPADGLLFDVYIQIHANNALNGALSTPDAGTIRYRQIDPDKNQSMFGIQFEIMENTIDGKRSLRLVITYRSDRYSAAQMARLSTTIDQVFALFTTPDAARTALNHIHL
;
A
#
# COMPACT_ATOMS: atom_id res chain seq x y z
N MET A 1 -35.64 37.37 -29.75
CA MET A 1 -35.77 36.38 -28.67
C MET A 1 -35.57 37.15 -27.39
N MET A 2 -36.56 37.14 -26.49
CA MET A 2 -36.47 37.82 -25.20
C MET A 2 -35.42 37.10 -24.36
N GLU A 3 -34.33 37.78 -24.00
CA GLU A 3 -33.42 37.32 -22.94
C GLU A 3 -34.23 37.25 -21.64
N LEU A 4 -34.44 36.04 -21.12
CA LEU A 4 -35.01 35.82 -19.80
C LEU A 4 -33.96 36.30 -18.79
N ASN A 5 -34.29 37.32 -17.99
CA ASN A 5 -33.43 37.82 -16.92
C ASN A 5 -33.23 36.71 -15.87
N PRO A 6 -32.02 36.16 -15.66
CA PRO A 6 -31.79 35.05 -14.75
C PRO A 6 -32.16 35.35 -13.29
N ASP A 7 -32.24 36.64 -12.91
CA ASP A 7 -32.70 37.09 -11.59
C ASP A 7 -34.20 36.87 -11.32
N SER A 8 -34.97 36.44 -12.32
CA SER A 8 -36.43 36.19 -12.18
C SER A 8 -36.81 34.73 -11.90
N LEU A 9 -35.84 33.80 -11.92
CA LEU A 9 -36.08 32.38 -11.68
C LEU A 9 -35.98 32.02 -10.18
N PRO A 10 -36.74 31.02 -9.69
CA PRO A 10 -36.66 30.60 -8.29
C PRO A 10 -35.26 30.06 -7.97
N LYS A 11 -34.61 30.66 -6.97
CA LYS A 11 -33.31 30.21 -6.46
C LYS A 11 -33.54 29.03 -5.51
N LEU A 12 -32.92 27.89 -5.81
CA LEU A 12 -33.00 26.67 -5.02
C LEU A 12 -31.69 26.47 -4.27
N SER A 13 -31.78 25.92 -3.06
CA SER A 13 -30.60 25.45 -2.32
C SER A 13 -29.94 24.30 -3.06
N VAL A 14 -28.62 24.27 -3.04
CA VAL A 14 -27.84 23.11 -3.48
C VAL A 14 -27.66 22.13 -2.32
N THR A 15 -27.43 20.85 -2.62
CA THR A 15 -27.02 19.86 -1.61
C THR A 15 -25.53 19.98 -1.32
N ASP A 16 -25.08 19.42 -0.18
CA ASP A 16 -23.66 19.34 0.18
C ASP A 16 -22.81 18.67 -0.92
N ASN A 17 -23.38 17.69 -1.63
CA ASN A 17 -22.73 17.02 -2.76
C ASN A 17 -22.60 17.93 -3.98
N GLU A 18 -23.66 18.66 -4.30
CA GLU A 18 -23.66 19.62 -5.40
C GLU A 18 -22.67 20.76 -5.14
N GLU A 19 -22.62 21.27 -3.91
CA GLU A 19 -21.67 22.30 -3.48
C GLU A 19 -20.22 21.78 -3.52
N HIS A 20 -19.97 20.55 -3.06
CA HIS A 20 -18.66 19.92 -3.10
C HIS A 20 -18.10 19.83 -4.52
N PHE A 21 -18.86 19.27 -5.47
CA PHE A 21 -18.39 19.11 -6.85
C PHE A 21 -18.34 20.43 -7.61
N TRP A 22 -19.21 21.38 -7.28
CA TRP A 22 -19.09 22.75 -7.79
C TRP A 22 -17.79 23.42 -7.32
N LEU A 23 -17.47 23.35 -6.01
CA LEU A 23 -16.21 23.88 -5.46
C LEU A 23 -14.98 23.21 -6.08
N LEU A 24 -15.03 21.88 -6.23
CA LEU A 24 -13.95 21.12 -6.84
C LEU A 24 -13.72 21.55 -8.30
N GLN A 25 -14.79 21.80 -9.06
CA GLN A 25 -14.72 22.29 -10.45
C GLN A 25 -14.10 23.69 -10.54
N GLN A 26 -14.31 24.55 -9.55
CA GLN A 26 -13.72 25.90 -9.51
C GLN A 26 -12.24 25.88 -9.12
N GLN A 27 -11.85 25.01 -8.18
CA GLN A 27 -10.49 24.95 -7.64
C GLN A 27 -9.54 24.12 -8.51
N TYR A 28 -10.05 23.02 -9.08
CA TYR A 28 -9.28 22.03 -9.82
C TYR A 28 -10.10 21.51 -11.02
N PRO A 29 -10.33 22.33 -12.06
CA PRO A 29 -11.20 21.97 -13.18
C PRO A 29 -10.75 20.70 -13.92
N GLU A 30 -9.47 20.34 -13.84
CA GLU A 30 -8.89 19.12 -14.40
C GLU A 30 -9.16 17.83 -13.58
N ARG A 31 -9.66 17.96 -12.34
CA ARG A 31 -9.91 16.82 -11.44
C ARG A 31 -11.36 16.35 -11.41
N VAL A 32 -12.28 17.11 -12.01
CA VAL A 32 -13.71 16.77 -12.02
C VAL A 32 -14.04 15.95 -13.26
N LEU A 33 -14.42 14.71 -13.04
CA LEU A 33 -14.73 13.77 -14.12
C LEU A 33 -16.19 13.95 -14.56
N LYS A 34 -16.47 13.68 -15.83
CA LYS A 34 -17.82 13.56 -16.36
C LYS A 34 -18.09 12.11 -16.69
N HIS A 35 -19.24 11.61 -16.27
CA HIS A 35 -19.73 10.33 -16.74
C HIS A 35 -20.16 10.46 -18.20
N PHE A 36 -19.82 9.45 -18.98
CA PHE A 36 -20.07 9.42 -20.41
C PHE A 36 -20.63 8.06 -20.79
N SER A 37 -21.71 8.06 -21.56
CA SER A 37 -22.29 6.84 -22.13
C SER A 37 -22.77 7.12 -23.54
N ALA A 38 -22.58 6.17 -24.45
CA ALA A 38 -23.05 6.29 -25.82
C ALA A 38 -23.67 4.99 -26.32
N TRP A 39 -24.79 5.12 -27.01
CA TRP A 39 -25.54 4.01 -27.59
C TRP A 39 -25.65 4.21 -29.10
N ARG A 40 -25.34 3.16 -29.86
CA ARG A 40 -25.50 3.14 -31.31
C ARG A 40 -26.78 2.40 -31.67
N PHE A 41 -27.49 2.92 -32.66
CA PHE A 41 -28.71 2.35 -33.18
C PHE A 41 -28.53 1.96 -34.64
N ASP A 42 -28.69 0.66 -34.91
CA ASP A 42 -28.50 0.04 -36.22
C ASP A 42 -29.78 0.10 -37.10
N ALA A 43 -30.77 0.92 -36.71
CA ALA A 43 -32.08 1.05 -37.37
C ALA A 43 -32.45 2.52 -37.56
N ASP A 44 -33.29 2.82 -38.57
CA ASP A 44 -33.81 4.16 -38.81
C ASP A 44 -34.62 4.66 -37.61
N ILE A 45 -33.98 5.46 -36.76
CA ILE A 45 -34.62 6.12 -35.62
C ILE A 45 -35.35 7.38 -36.08
N ASP A 46 -36.58 7.57 -35.59
CA ASP A 46 -37.28 8.84 -35.71
C ASP A 46 -36.63 9.86 -34.76
N LEU A 47 -35.74 10.68 -35.30
CA LEU A 47 -35.01 11.69 -34.54
C LEU A 47 -35.92 12.74 -33.92
N SER A 48 -37.04 13.09 -34.58
CA SER A 48 -38.00 14.05 -34.03
C SER A 48 -38.65 13.49 -32.77
N ARG A 49 -38.91 12.18 -32.75
CA ARG A 49 -39.44 11.46 -31.59
C ARG A 49 -38.38 11.25 -30.51
N LEU A 50 -37.14 10.93 -30.88
CA LEU A 50 -36.03 10.80 -29.93
C LEU A 50 -35.75 12.14 -29.23
N THR A 51 -35.73 13.23 -29.98
CA THR A 51 -35.61 14.59 -29.44
C THR A 51 -36.79 14.92 -28.50
N SER A 52 -38.02 14.53 -28.87
CA SER A 52 -39.19 14.74 -28.01
C SER A 52 -39.13 13.92 -26.71
N ALA A 53 -38.58 12.70 -26.77
CA ALA A 53 -38.40 11.84 -25.61
C ALA A 53 -37.34 12.40 -24.65
N ILE A 54 -36.18 12.83 -25.17
CA ILE A 54 -35.13 13.47 -24.37
C ILE A 54 -35.65 14.74 -23.72
N ARG A 55 -36.38 15.57 -24.48
CA ARG A 55 -37.06 16.76 -23.96
C ARG A 55 -37.98 16.41 -22.79
N SER A 56 -38.84 15.39 -22.95
CA SER A 56 -39.75 14.97 -21.88
C SER A 56 -39.00 14.56 -20.62
N VAL A 57 -37.86 13.89 -20.74
CA VAL A 57 -37.05 13.48 -19.59
C VAL A 57 -36.42 14.68 -18.88
N ILE A 58 -35.87 15.64 -19.64
CA ILE A 58 -35.35 16.90 -19.08
C ILE A 58 -36.45 17.69 -18.36
N GLU A 59 -37.67 17.76 -18.93
CA GLU A 59 -38.81 18.43 -18.30
C GLU A 59 -39.29 17.72 -17.02
N THR A 60 -39.12 16.38 -16.91
CA THR A 60 -39.45 15.62 -15.69
C THR A 60 -38.36 15.64 -14.63
N LEU A 61 -37.10 15.90 -15.00
CA LEU A 61 -35.96 15.98 -14.10
C LEU A 61 -35.21 17.31 -14.31
N PRO A 62 -35.74 18.43 -13.75
CA PRO A 62 -35.23 19.78 -14.04
C PRO A 62 -33.77 20.02 -13.63
N ASP A 63 -33.24 19.23 -12.70
CA ASP A 63 -31.83 19.29 -12.29
C ASP A 63 -30.86 18.97 -13.44
N LEU A 64 -31.30 18.23 -14.46
CA LEU A 64 -30.53 18.03 -15.69
C LEU A 64 -30.23 19.34 -16.43
N ASN A 65 -31.09 20.36 -16.26
CA ASN A 65 -30.91 21.69 -16.84
C ASN A 65 -30.72 22.78 -15.76
N ALA A 66 -30.06 22.45 -14.65
CA ALA A 66 -29.69 23.43 -13.64
C ALA A 66 -28.53 24.34 -14.08
N ARG A 67 -28.48 25.57 -13.54
CA ARG A 67 -27.31 26.46 -13.54
C ARG A 67 -26.97 26.84 -12.11
N TYR A 68 -25.69 26.80 -11.77
CA TYR A 68 -25.19 27.10 -10.44
C TYR A 68 -24.66 28.53 -10.42
N LEU A 69 -25.34 29.38 -9.66
CA LEU A 69 -25.09 30.80 -9.53
C LEU A 69 -24.51 31.07 -8.15
N PHE A 70 -23.54 31.97 -8.08
CA PHE A 70 -22.89 32.37 -6.84
C PHE A 70 -23.27 33.81 -6.50
N ASN A 71 -23.55 34.11 -5.24
CA ASN A 71 -23.84 35.47 -4.78
C ASN A 71 -22.60 36.13 -4.13
N ASP A 72 -22.66 37.45 -3.94
CA ASP A 72 -21.55 38.21 -3.34
C ASP A 72 -21.24 37.82 -1.87
N ASP A 73 -22.13 37.05 -1.23
CA ASP A 73 -22.03 36.58 0.15
C ASP A 73 -21.33 35.22 0.31
N GLY A 74 -20.95 34.56 -0.79
CA GLY A 74 -20.25 33.27 -0.72
C GLY A 74 -21.13 32.03 -0.93
N GLU A 75 -22.44 32.20 -1.17
CA GLU A 75 -23.39 31.10 -1.25
C GLU A 75 -23.71 30.74 -2.71
N VAL A 76 -23.69 29.43 -3.00
CA VAL A 76 -24.11 28.87 -4.28
C VAL A 76 -25.59 28.49 -4.24
N HIS A 77 -26.33 28.88 -5.27
CA HIS A 77 -27.73 28.51 -5.48
C HIS A 77 -27.90 27.98 -6.90
N LYS A 78 -28.84 27.05 -7.10
CA LYS A 78 -29.18 26.56 -8.43
C LYS A 78 -30.48 27.15 -8.94
N VAL A 79 -30.55 27.39 -10.24
CA VAL A 79 -31.78 27.76 -10.97
C VAL A 79 -32.01 26.76 -12.09
N HIS A 80 -33.26 26.36 -12.33
CA HIS A 80 -33.60 25.51 -13.46
C HIS A 80 -33.88 26.38 -14.69
N ALA A 81 -33.11 26.16 -15.75
CA ALA A 81 -33.29 26.88 -16.99
C ALA A 81 -34.45 26.26 -17.81
N ALA A 82 -35.22 27.10 -18.51
CA ALA A 82 -36.39 26.67 -19.28
C ALA A 82 -36.04 26.17 -20.69
N ASP A 83 -34.81 26.38 -21.14
CA ASP A 83 -34.28 26.09 -22.48
C ASP A 83 -33.68 24.68 -22.55
N TRP A 84 -34.53 23.66 -22.66
CA TRP A 84 -34.08 22.27 -22.78
C TRP A 84 -33.11 22.05 -23.96
N GLN A 85 -33.13 22.91 -24.98
CA GLN A 85 -32.20 22.83 -26.11
C GLN A 85 -30.73 22.95 -25.71
N SER A 86 -30.42 23.63 -24.60
CA SER A 86 -29.05 23.71 -24.10
C SER A 86 -28.50 22.35 -23.63
N CYS A 87 -29.39 21.40 -23.32
CA CYS A 87 -29.04 20.02 -22.97
C CYS A 87 -28.99 19.09 -24.18
N LEU A 88 -29.30 19.52 -25.41
CA LEU A 88 -29.31 18.65 -26.59
C LEU A 88 -28.55 19.25 -27.77
N GLU A 89 -27.63 18.48 -28.32
CA GLU A 89 -26.94 18.80 -29.56
C GLU A 89 -27.24 17.74 -30.63
N LEU A 90 -27.62 18.18 -31.83
CA LEU A 90 -27.83 17.33 -33.00
C LEU A 90 -26.76 17.66 -34.04
N MET A 91 -26.02 16.66 -34.50
CA MET A 91 -24.92 16.85 -35.46
C MET A 91 -24.87 15.73 -36.50
N HIS A 92 -24.35 16.07 -37.67
CA HIS A 92 -24.09 15.11 -38.74
C HIS A 92 -22.58 15.04 -38.95
N LEU A 93 -22.00 13.85 -38.78
CA LEU A 93 -20.58 13.60 -38.96
C LEU A 93 -20.37 12.55 -40.05
N HIS A 94 -19.25 12.63 -40.76
CA HIS A 94 -19.05 11.85 -41.98
C HIS A 94 -18.41 10.49 -41.72
N SER A 95 -17.90 10.26 -40.50
CA SER A 95 -17.31 8.99 -40.10
C SER A 95 -17.47 8.71 -38.60
N ASP A 96 -17.39 7.44 -38.24
CA ASP A 96 -17.40 7.02 -36.83
C ASP A 96 -16.18 7.55 -36.06
N VAL A 97 -15.04 7.74 -36.75
CA VAL A 97 -13.82 8.32 -36.14
C VAL A 97 -14.08 9.76 -35.71
N GLU A 98 -14.69 10.58 -36.57
CA GLU A 98 -15.08 11.95 -36.23
C GLU A 98 -16.10 11.98 -35.08
N ALA A 99 -17.04 11.03 -35.06
CA ALA A 99 -18.01 10.90 -33.98
C ALA A 99 -17.35 10.59 -32.64
N THR A 100 -16.41 9.62 -32.61
CA THR A 100 -15.66 9.27 -31.40
C THR A 100 -14.76 10.40 -30.92
N GLU A 101 -14.04 11.08 -31.83
CA GLU A 101 -13.20 12.24 -31.48
C GLU A 101 -14.03 13.38 -30.91
N HIS A 102 -15.20 13.66 -31.48
CA HIS A 102 -16.09 14.71 -30.99
C HIS A 102 -16.66 14.36 -29.61
N LEU A 103 -17.12 13.12 -29.41
CA LEU A 103 -17.61 12.65 -28.12
C LEU A 103 -16.54 12.75 -27.03
N ARG A 104 -15.30 12.35 -27.34
CA ARG A 104 -14.16 12.48 -26.42
C ARG A 104 -13.82 13.94 -26.12
N ALA A 105 -13.86 14.82 -27.11
CA ALA A 105 -13.63 16.24 -26.91
C ALA A 105 -14.69 16.88 -25.98
N GLN A 106 -15.95 16.46 -26.09
CA GLN A 106 -17.03 16.95 -25.21
C GLN A 106 -16.90 16.41 -23.78
N GLN A 107 -16.43 15.17 -23.60
CA GLN A 107 -16.16 14.61 -22.28
C GLN A 107 -15.05 15.39 -21.56
N MET A 108 -13.98 15.75 -22.29
CA MET A 108 -12.82 16.47 -21.76
C MET A 108 -12.99 17.99 -21.64
N ALA A 109 -14.05 18.56 -22.23
CA ALA A 109 -14.29 19.99 -22.18
C ALA A 109 -14.59 20.46 -20.74
N PRO A 110 -14.05 21.60 -20.27
CA PRO A 110 -14.41 22.12 -18.97
C PRO A 110 -15.90 22.43 -18.89
N TRP A 111 -16.50 22.26 -17.71
CA TRP A 111 -17.91 22.58 -17.47
C TRP A 111 -18.05 23.96 -16.84
N ASP A 112 -18.73 24.87 -17.54
CA ASP A 112 -19.10 26.18 -17.01
C ASP A 112 -20.45 26.08 -16.30
N ALA A 113 -20.42 25.87 -14.99
CA ALA A 113 -21.62 25.64 -14.18
C ALA A 113 -22.63 26.81 -14.20
N GLN A 114 -22.21 28.03 -14.54
CA GLN A 114 -23.08 29.20 -14.60
C GLN A 114 -23.90 29.23 -15.90
N ASN A 115 -23.31 28.77 -17.01
CA ASN A 115 -23.91 28.92 -18.34
C ASN A 115 -24.29 27.59 -19.00
N GLN A 116 -23.73 26.46 -18.57
CA GLN A 116 -23.94 25.14 -19.16
C GLN A 116 -24.73 24.21 -18.22
N PRO A 117 -25.62 23.37 -18.77
CA PRO A 117 -26.27 22.33 -17.97
C PRO A 117 -25.26 21.28 -17.52
N PRO A 118 -25.48 20.65 -16.35
CA PRO A 118 -24.67 19.51 -15.91
C PRO A 118 -24.93 18.24 -16.75
N PHE A 119 -26.00 18.20 -17.54
CA PHE A 119 -26.31 17.13 -18.47
C PHE A 119 -26.33 17.62 -19.93
N LYS A 120 -25.74 16.83 -20.83
CA LYS A 120 -25.80 17.04 -22.27
C LYS A 120 -26.05 15.73 -23.02
N ALA A 121 -27.07 15.73 -23.87
CA ALA A 121 -27.35 14.71 -24.87
C ALA A 121 -26.78 15.11 -26.23
N LEU A 122 -26.17 14.17 -26.93
CA LEU A 122 -25.59 14.32 -28.26
C LEU A 122 -26.26 13.30 -29.17
N ILE A 123 -26.95 13.75 -30.21
CA ILE A 123 -27.46 12.90 -31.28
C ILE A 123 -26.56 13.11 -32.50
N ILE A 124 -25.75 12.10 -32.80
CA ILE A 124 -24.81 12.11 -33.92
C ILE A 124 -25.35 11.19 -35.00
N GLN A 125 -25.63 11.75 -36.16
CA GLN A 125 -25.94 10.96 -37.35
C GLN A 125 -24.66 10.72 -38.13
N THR A 126 -24.31 9.45 -38.33
CA THR A 126 -23.29 9.04 -39.30
C THR A 126 -23.99 8.58 -40.58
N GLY A 127 -23.23 8.29 -41.65
CA GLY A 127 -23.81 7.87 -42.93
C GLY A 127 -24.61 6.55 -42.87
N HIS A 128 -24.49 5.78 -41.78
CA HIS A 128 -25.11 4.46 -41.63
C HIS A 128 -25.87 4.28 -40.31
N ASP A 129 -25.47 4.96 -39.23
CA ASP A 129 -26.03 4.74 -37.88
C ASP A 129 -26.38 6.06 -37.19
N THR A 130 -27.19 5.98 -36.13
CA THR A 130 -27.40 7.08 -35.19
C THR A 130 -26.77 6.73 -33.85
N ILE A 131 -25.98 7.65 -33.30
CA ILE A 131 -25.37 7.53 -31.96
C ILE A 131 -26.04 8.52 -31.03
N LEU A 132 -26.50 8.05 -29.87
CA LEU A 132 -26.94 8.88 -28.76
C LEU A 132 -25.88 8.85 -27.67
N GLY A 133 -25.23 9.98 -27.39
CA GLY A 133 -24.30 10.14 -26.27
C GLY A 133 -24.94 10.94 -25.14
N PHE A 134 -24.71 10.55 -23.89
CA PHE A 134 -25.02 11.30 -22.69
C PHE A 134 -23.74 11.66 -21.97
N ILE A 135 -23.66 12.92 -21.53
CA ILE A 135 -22.57 13.47 -20.73
C ILE A 135 -23.18 14.03 -19.45
N LEU A 136 -22.80 13.48 -18.31
CA LEU A 136 -23.29 13.89 -17.00
C LEU A 136 -22.12 14.36 -16.14
N HIS A 137 -22.26 15.54 -15.54
CA HIS A 137 -21.32 16.05 -14.56
C HIS A 137 -21.57 15.42 -13.19
N GLN A 138 -20.51 15.17 -12.40
CA GLN A 138 -20.58 14.53 -11.06
C GLN A 138 -21.51 15.21 -10.04
N VAL A 139 -21.88 16.47 -10.30
CA VAL A 139 -22.90 17.19 -9.54
C VAL A 139 -24.27 16.48 -9.56
N LEU A 140 -24.52 15.60 -10.55
CA LEU A 140 -25.75 14.82 -10.70
C LEU A 140 -25.67 13.41 -10.08
N ASP A 141 -24.57 13.00 -9.45
CA ASP A 141 -24.35 11.61 -8.98
C ASP A 141 -25.42 11.11 -8.01
N GLN A 142 -25.99 12.02 -7.22
CA GLN A 142 -27.09 11.73 -6.29
C GLN A 142 -28.49 11.93 -6.91
N THR A 143 -28.56 12.48 -8.12
CA THR A 143 -29.80 12.83 -8.82
C THR A 143 -30.19 11.75 -9.83
N CYS A 144 -29.25 11.26 -10.64
CA CYS A 144 -29.50 10.25 -11.65
C CYS A 144 -28.23 9.50 -12.09
N GLN A 145 -28.43 8.33 -12.67
CA GLN A 145 -27.38 7.47 -13.28
C GLN A 145 -27.67 7.31 -14.78
N GLU A 146 -26.66 7.06 -15.61
CA GLU A 146 -26.76 7.04 -17.07
C GLU A 146 -27.75 5.98 -17.57
N ASP A 147 -27.67 4.76 -17.01
CA ASP A 147 -28.54 3.65 -17.38
C ASP A 147 -30.01 3.95 -17.10
N HIS A 148 -30.28 4.61 -15.97
CA HIS A 148 -31.64 5.00 -15.61
C HIS A 148 -32.17 6.07 -16.57
N LEU A 149 -31.34 7.05 -16.90
CA LEU A 149 -31.68 8.13 -17.83
C LEU A 149 -31.95 7.57 -19.24
N TYR A 150 -31.11 6.65 -19.70
CA TYR A 150 -31.29 5.94 -20.96
C TYR A 150 -32.62 5.18 -21.00
N HIS A 151 -32.94 4.41 -19.96
CA HIS A 151 -34.21 3.69 -19.88
C HIS A 151 -35.43 4.62 -19.83
N GLN A 152 -35.34 5.78 -19.18
CA GLN A 152 -36.41 6.78 -19.19
C GLN A 152 -36.62 7.38 -20.58
N VAL A 153 -35.53 7.74 -21.28
CA VAL A 153 -35.60 8.26 -22.66
C VAL A 153 -36.16 7.19 -23.59
N LEU A 154 -35.75 5.94 -23.45
CA LEU A 154 -36.26 4.82 -24.22
C LEU A 154 -37.76 4.58 -23.95
N SER A 155 -38.17 4.60 -22.68
CA SER A 155 -39.58 4.46 -22.29
C SER A 155 -40.45 5.59 -22.85
N ALA A 156 -39.98 6.84 -22.71
CA ALA A 156 -40.64 8.01 -23.30
C ALA A 156 -40.69 7.92 -24.83
N TYR A 157 -39.62 7.45 -25.47
CA TYR A 157 -39.59 7.20 -26.91
C TYR A 157 -40.66 6.18 -27.29
N ILE A 158 -40.72 5.01 -26.65
CA ILE A 158 -41.67 3.92 -26.96
C ILE A 158 -43.13 4.33 -26.69
N GLY A 159 -43.41 5.03 -25.60
CA GLY A 159 -44.76 5.43 -25.17
C GLY A 159 -45.50 6.39 -26.10
N HIS A 160 -44.81 7.05 -27.05
CA HIS A 160 -45.43 7.98 -28.01
C HIS A 160 -46.03 7.31 -29.27
N SER A 161 -45.78 6.01 -29.49
CA SER A 161 -46.40 5.17 -30.52
C SER A 161 -45.94 3.73 -30.28
N ALA A 162 -46.68 3.00 -29.46
CA ALA A 162 -46.46 1.57 -29.19
C ALA A 162 -46.91 0.67 -30.36
N GLY A 163 -47.29 1.25 -31.50
CA GLY A 163 -47.89 0.53 -32.63
C GLY A 163 -46.92 0.01 -33.68
N ASP A 164 -45.74 0.63 -33.85
CA ASP A 164 -44.82 0.33 -34.96
C ASP A 164 -43.35 0.27 -34.51
N THR A 165 -43.04 -0.49 -33.45
CA THR A 165 -41.65 -0.80 -33.06
C THR A 165 -41.39 -2.31 -33.16
N PRO A 166 -40.93 -2.81 -34.33
CA PRO A 166 -40.74 -4.25 -34.57
C PRO A 166 -39.71 -4.92 -33.66
N TRP A 167 -38.83 -4.15 -33.03
CA TRP A 167 -37.74 -4.64 -32.17
C TRP A 167 -38.14 -4.83 -30.69
N LEU A 168 -39.42 -4.63 -30.34
CA LEU A 168 -39.91 -4.61 -28.95
C LEU A 168 -40.98 -5.66 -28.58
N HIS A 169 -41.30 -6.60 -29.48
CA HIS A 169 -42.22 -7.70 -29.18
C HIS A 169 -41.57 -8.78 -28.29
N GLY A 170 -41.34 -8.49 -27.01
CA GLY A 170 -40.72 -9.46 -26.08
C GLY A 170 -41.16 -9.40 -24.61
N LEU A 171 -41.98 -8.43 -24.21
CA LEU A 171 -42.25 -8.17 -22.78
C LEU A 171 -43.62 -8.62 -22.27
N ALA A 172 -44.48 -9.21 -23.12
CA ALA A 172 -45.85 -9.59 -22.73
C ALA A 172 -46.14 -11.06 -23.03
N ASN A 173 -45.61 -11.97 -22.21
CA ASN A 173 -46.31 -13.14 -21.65
C ASN A 173 -45.31 -14.04 -20.91
N GLY A 174 -45.63 -14.31 -19.63
CA GLY A 174 -44.76 -15.05 -18.72
C GLY A 174 -44.65 -16.53 -19.06
N GLU A 175 -43.52 -16.89 -19.64
CA GLU A 175 -42.78 -18.13 -19.38
C GLU A 175 -41.31 -17.74 -19.24
N ALA A 176 -40.68 -18.20 -18.15
CA ALA A 176 -39.30 -17.86 -17.82
C ALA A 176 -38.34 -18.41 -18.88
N LEU A 177 -37.70 -17.52 -19.63
CA LEU A 177 -36.70 -17.88 -20.64
C LEU A 177 -35.33 -18.11 -19.99
N SER A 178 -34.89 -19.35 -20.13
CA SER A 178 -33.49 -19.77 -20.03
C SER A 178 -32.68 -19.07 -21.14
N SER A 179 -31.55 -18.50 -20.74
CA SER A 179 -30.36 -18.13 -21.52
C SER A 179 -30.54 -17.46 -22.90
N PRO A 180 -30.08 -16.21 -23.09
CA PRO A 180 -30.04 -15.58 -24.40
C PRO A 180 -29.00 -16.26 -25.32
N ILE A 181 -29.36 -16.47 -26.59
CA ILE A 181 -28.44 -16.95 -27.63
C ILE A 181 -27.54 -15.79 -28.07
N ARG A 182 -26.23 -15.97 -27.88
CA ARG A 182 -25.12 -15.15 -28.39
C ARG A 182 -25.17 -15.00 -29.92
N ALA A 183 -25.22 -13.76 -30.42
CA ALA A 183 -24.61 -13.34 -31.69
C ALA A 183 -23.19 -12.80 -31.37
N PRO A 184 -22.24 -12.80 -32.33
CA PRO A 184 -20.81 -12.93 -32.05
C PRO A 184 -20.35 -11.90 -31.01
N THR A 185 -19.84 -12.44 -29.91
CA THR A 185 -19.25 -11.69 -28.80
C THR A 185 -18.28 -10.63 -29.31
N ALA A 186 -18.72 -9.37 -29.32
CA ALA A 186 -17.82 -8.27 -29.05
C ALA A 186 -17.47 -8.40 -27.56
N GLN A 187 -16.20 -8.70 -27.31
CA GLN A 187 -15.65 -9.27 -26.09
C GLN A 187 -16.01 -8.55 -24.76
N PRO A 188 -16.30 -9.29 -23.68
CA PRO A 188 -16.16 -8.83 -22.29
C PRO A 188 -14.69 -8.91 -21.80
N ALA A 189 -13.71 -8.67 -22.67
CA ALA A 189 -12.29 -8.93 -22.42
C ALA A 189 -11.56 -7.82 -21.64
N ALA A 190 -12.27 -7.08 -20.79
CA ALA A 190 -11.63 -6.10 -19.90
C ALA A 190 -11.68 -6.58 -18.45
N ASN A 191 -12.86 -6.89 -17.88
CA ASN A 191 -12.96 -7.26 -16.46
C ASN A 191 -12.59 -8.71 -16.13
N ASP A 192 -12.93 -9.68 -16.98
CA ASP A 192 -12.51 -11.08 -16.76
C ASP A 192 -10.99 -11.25 -16.96
N ASP A 193 -10.41 -10.47 -17.88
CA ASP A 193 -8.97 -10.42 -18.12
C ASP A 193 -8.25 -9.76 -16.93
N VAL A 194 -8.77 -8.64 -16.40
CA VAL A 194 -8.23 -7.99 -15.19
C VAL A 194 -8.31 -8.90 -13.98
N ALA A 195 -9.45 -9.57 -13.74
CA ALA A 195 -9.61 -10.49 -12.61
C ALA A 195 -8.64 -11.69 -12.70
N SER A 196 -8.40 -12.22 -13.91
CA SER A 196 -7.42 -13.28 -14.13
C SER A 196 -5.99 -12.79 -13.88
N ILE A 197 -5.65 -11.58 -14.34
CA ILE A 197 -4.31 -10.99 -14.11
C ILE A 197 -4.08 -10.77 -12.61
N ILE A 198 -5.06 -10.20 -11.89
CA ILE A 198 -4.97 -10.02 -10.44
C ILE A 198 -4.81 -11.39 -9.74
N LEU A 199 -5.55 -12.41 -10.18
CA LEU A 199 -5.44 -13.75 -9.62
C LEU A 199 -4.06 -14.37 -9.88
N ASP A 200 -3.49 -14.19 -11.06
CA ASP A 200 -2.17 -14.72 -11.39
C ASP A 200 -1.07 -14.04 -10.55
N GLU A 201 -1.18 -12.73 -10.32
CA GLU A 201 -0.31 -12.03 -9.37
C GLU A 201 -0.51 -12.53 -7.93
N PHE A 202 -1.74 -12.80 -7.50
CA PHE A 202 -2.02 -13.40 -6.18
C PHE A 202 -1.35 -14.78 -6.05
N ARG A 203 -1.55 -15.67 -7.03
CA ARG A 203 -0.98 -17.02 -7.04
C ARG A 203 0.53 -17.00 -7.01
N ALA A 204 1.15 -16.11 -7.80
CA ALA A 204 2.59 -15.97 -7.84
C ALA A 204 3.16 -15.42 -6.52
N ALA A 205 2.49 -14.42 -5.94
CA ALA A 205 2.92 -13.74 -4.73
C ALA A 205 2.73 -14.60 -3.47
N LEU A 206 1.66 -15.40 -3.41
CA LEU A 206 1.33 -16.28 -2.28
C LEU A 206 1.92 -17.69 -2.43
N VAL A 207 2.42 -18.05 -3.62
CA VAL A 207 2.85 -19.41 -3.97
C VAL A 207 1.68 -20.42 -3.85
N GLU A 208 0.49 -19.98 -4.25
CA GLU A 208 -0.77 -20.72 -4.09
C GLU A 208 -1.46 -20.93 -5.44
N PRO A 209 -1.02 -21.90 -6.28
CA PRO A 209 -1.50 -22.06 -7.65
C PRO A 209 -3.00 -22.40 -7.74
N ASP A 210 -3.56 -22.98 -6.68
CA ASP A 210 -4.96 -23.44 -6.64
C ASP A 210 -5.94 -22.36 -6.16
N MET A 211 -5.46 -21.15 -5.84
CA MET A 211 -6.32 -20.02 -5.44
C MET A 211 -7.33 -19.67 -6.55
N GLN A 212 -8.57 -19.37 -6.16
CA GLN A 212 -9.70 -19.07 -7.04
C GLN A 212 -10.02 -17.56 -7.07
N LEU A 213 -10.77 -17.12 -8.09
CA LEU A 213 -11.13 -15.71 -8.31
C LEU A 213 -11.87 -15.05 -7.12
N THR A 214 -12.63 -15.82 -6.36
CA THR A 214 -13.43 -15.35 -5.22
C THR A 214 -12.76 -15.56 -3.87
N ASP A 215 -11.58 -16.18 -3.85
CA ASP A 215 -10.85 -16.45 -2.62
C ASP A 215 -10.30 -15.15 -2.02
N ASP A 216 -10.37 -15.06 -0.71
CA ASP A 216 -9.88 -13.91 0.06
C ASP A 216 -8.35 -13.95 0.13
N PHE A 217 -7.69 -12.89 -0.34
CA PHE A 217 -6.24 -12.71 -0.32
C PHE A 217 -5.60 -12.96 1.04
N PHE A 218 -6.24 -12.52 2.13
CA PHE A 218 -5.72 -12.69 3.48
C PHE A 218 -5.94 -14.10 4.02
N ASP A 219 -6.90 -14.87 3.47
CA ASP A 219 -7.09 -16.28 3.82
C ASP A 219 -5.94 -17.18 3.34
N PHE A 220 -5.23 -16.78 2.29
CA PHE A 220 -4.08 -17.49 1.77
C PHE A 220 -2.73 -16.93 2.26
N GLY A 221 -2.75 -16.09 3.30
CA GLY A 221 -1.52 -15.55 3.91
C GLY A 221 -1.05 -14.21 3.33
N GLY A 222 -1.89 -13.54 2.53
CA GLY A 222 -1.63 -12.18 2.08
C GLY A 222 -1.52 -11.19 3.23
N HIS A 223 -0.68 -10.18 3.05
CA HIS A 223 -0.46 -9.09 4.01
C HIS A 223 -0.12 -7.79 3.27
N SER A 224 -0.04 -6.67 4.00
CA SER A 224 0.15 -5.33 3.43
C SER A 224 1.34 -5.22 2.47
N LEU A 225 2.49 -5.79 2.85
CA LEU A 225 3.69 -5.77 2.00
C LEU A 225 3.46 -6.45 0.64
N LEU A 226 2.78 -7.60 0.66
CA LEU A 226 2.49 -8.38 -0.53
C LEU A 226 1.44 -7.67 -1.40
N ALA A 227 0.43 -7.06 -0.78
CA ALA A 227 -0.55 -6.22 -1.48
C ALA A 227 0.14 -5.05 -2.20
N THR A 228 1.07 -4.34 -1.56
CA THR A 228 1.86 -3.29 -2.21
C THR A 228 2.66 -3.82 -3.41
N ARG A 229 3.29 -5.00 -3.29
CA ARG A 229 4.00 -5.67 -4.40
C ARG A 229 3.06 -5.90 -5.58
N ILE A 230 1.88 -6.46 -5.30
CA ILE A 230 0.88 -6.80 -6.32
C ILE A 230 0.37 -5.52 -6.98
N ILE A 231 0.00 -4.48 -6.23
CA ILE A 231 -0.45 -3.20 -6.78
C ILE A 231 0.60 -2.60 -7.73
N GLY A 232 1.87 -2.57 -7.33
CA GLY A 232 2.92 -2.03 -8.18
C GLY A 232 3.16 -2.87 -9.44
N LYS A 233 3.06 -4.21 -9.36
CA LYS A 233 3.16 -5.10 -10.52
C LYS A 233 1.97 -4.97 -11.47
N LEU A 234 0.76 -4.88 -10.94
CA LEU A 234 -0.46 -4.65 -11.71
C LEU A 234 -0.38 -3.32 -12.47
N LEU A 235 0.08 -2.26 -11.80
CA LEU A 235 0.22 -0.95 -12.42
C LEU A 235 1.31 -0.94 -13.50
N SER A 236 2.51 -1.45 -13.19
CA SER A 236 3.66 -1.39 -14.10
C SER A 236 3.64 -2.41 -15.24
N GLY A 237 3.17 -3.62 -14.97
CA GLY A 237 3.12 -4.73 -15.92
C GLY A 237 1.85 -4.74 -16.77
N HIS A 238 0.73 -4.23 -16.23
CA HIS A 238 -0.58 -4.38 -16.85
C HIS A 238 -1.38 -3.07 -16.97
N GLY A 239 -0.89 -1.95 -16.42
CA GLY A 239 -1.63 -0.68 -16.41
C GLY A 239 -2.89 -0.72 -15.52
N ILE A 240 -2.96 -1.68 -14.60
CA ILE A 240 -4.11 -1.89 -13.71
C ILE A 240 -3.83 -1.19 -12.38
N GLU A 241 -4.54 -0.10 -12.11
CA GLU A 241 -4.48 0.60 -10.84
C GLU A 241 -5.50 0.02 -9.86
N VAL A 242 -5.04 -0.35 -8.66
CA VAL A 242 -5.88 -0.82 -7.55
C VAL A 242 -5.51 -0.02 -6.31
N GLN A 243 -6.50 0.51 -5.60
CA GLN A 243 -6.23 1.23 -4.35
C GLN A 243 -5.92 0.25 -3.23
N PHE A 244 -4.96 0.59 -2.36
CA PHE A 244 -4.57 -0.28 -1.25
C PHE A 244 -5.74 -0.59 -0.30
N ASN A 245 -6.64 0.37 -0.10
CA ASN A 245 -7.85 0.20 0.73
C ASN A 245 -8.85 -0.84 0.15
N ASP A 246 -8.81 -1.09 -1.17
CA ASP A 246 -9.67 -2.09 -1.79
C ASP A 246 -9.29 -3.50 -1.40
N PHE A 247 -8.02 -3.78 -1.08
CA PHE A 247 -7.62 -5.10 -0.59
C PHE A 247 -8.41 -5.48 0.66
N PHE A 248 -8.74 -4.56 1.57
CA PHE A 248 -9.48 -4.89 2.79
C PHE A 248 -10.99 -4.95 2.62
N SER A 249 -11.53 -4.13 1.72
CA SER A 249 -12.97 -3.99 1.53
C SER A 249 -13.52 -4.84 0.38
N ALA A 250 -12.64 -5.36 -0.48
CA ALA A 250 -12.91 -6.24 -1.62
C ALA A 250 -11.74 -7.24 -1.83
N PRO A 251 -11.44 -8.15 -0.87
CA PRO A 251 -10.18 -8.91 -0.79
C PRO A 251 -9.99 -10.02 -1.82
N SER A 252 -10.86 -10.19 -2.81
CA SER A 252 -10.73 -11.23 -3.83
C SER A 252 -10.36 -10.65 -5.19
N ALA A 253 -9.69 -11.43 -6.04
CA ALA A 253 -9.30 -10.98 -7.37
C ALA A 253 -10.49 -10.46 -8.19
N ALA A 254 -11.64 -11.15 -8.11
CA ALA A 254 -12.87 -10.71 -8.76
C ALA A 254 -13.42 -9.39 -8.18
N ALA A 255 -13.35 -9.20 -6.86
CA ALA A 255 -13.86 -8.00 -6.22
C ALA A 255 -12.93 -6.79 -6.41
N LEU A 256 -11.61 -7.00 -6.40
CA LEU A 256 -10.62 -5.99 -6.76
C LEU A 256 -10.75 -5.57 -8.22
N ALA A 257 -10.95 -6.52 -9.15
CA ALA A 257 -11.16 -6.21 -10.56
C ALA A 257 -12.34 -5.27 -10.79
N ALA A 258 -13.42 -5.42 -10.01
CA ALA A 258 -14.58 -4.54 -10.08
C ALA A 258 -14.31 -3.09 -9.62
N ARG A 259 -13.17 -2.85 -8.95
CA ARG A 259 -12.74 -1.53 -8.45
C ARG A 259 -11.44 -1.05 -9.08
N ALA A 260 -10.84 -1.87 -9.93
CA ALA A 260 -9.60 -1.54 -10.60
C ALA A 260 -9.86 -0.52 -11.72
N HIS A 261 -8.93 0.41 -11.89
CA HIS A 261 -8.92 1.33 -13.01
C HIS A 261 -7.85 0.88 -14.01
N VAL A 262 -8.28 0.50 -15.21
CA VAL A 262 -7.35 0.18 -16.30
C VAL A 262 -6.97 1.48 -16.98
N ILE A 263 -5.71 1.88 -16.84
CA ILE A 263 -5.15 3.04 -17.51
C ILE A 263 -4.83 2.60 -18.93
N GLU A 264 -5.57 3.12 -19.93
CA GLU A 264 -5.17 2.99 -21.33
C GLU A 264 -3.77 3.59 -21.48
N GLN A 265 -2.78 2.74 -21.77
CA GLN A 265 -1.42 3.19 -22.07
C GLN A 265 -1.48 4.05 -23.33
N ASN A 266 -1.59 5.37 -23.17
CA ASN A 266 -0.96 6.28 -24.11
C ASN A 266 0.53 5.90 -24.15
N ASP A 267 1.12 5.80 -25.34
CA ASP A 267 2.55 5.65 -25.60
C ASP A 267 3.35 6.87 -25.07
N ALA A 268 3.23 7.15 -23.78
CA ALA A 268 3.91 8.20 -23.04
C ALA A 268 4.84 7.50 -22.04
N THR A 269 6.01 7.17 -22.58
CA THR A 269 7.22 6.78 -21.87
C THR A 269 7.11 5.51 -21.04
N ALA A 270 7.10 4.36 -21.74
CA ALA A 270 8.09 3.36 -21.39
C ALA A 270 9.45 4.10 -21.39
N VAL A 271 9.88 4.57 -20.20
CA VAL A 271 11.28 4.92 -20.01
C VAL A 271 11.99 3.65 -20.39
N ALA A 272 12.66 3.70 -21.55
CA ALA A 272 13.45 2.61 -22.05
C ALA A 272 14.21 2.03 -20.87
N VAL A 273 14.25 0.70 -20.75
CA VAL A 273 15.22 0.02 -19.89
C VAL A 273 16.57 0.57 -20.33
N ASP A 274 17.01 1.63 -19.66
CA ASP A 274 18.27 2.28 -19.96
C ASP A 274 19.28 1.18 -19.79
N ARG A 275 20.16 1.02 -20.79
CA ARG A 275 21.20 -0.03 -20.77
C ARG A 275 21.79 -0.03 -19.37
N GLN A 276 21.79 -1.19 -18.69
CA GLN A 276 22.39 -1.36 -17.36
C GLN A 276 23.60 -0.45 -17.28
N GLN A 277 23.45 0.66 -16.55
CA GLN A 277 24.56 1.57 -16.41
C GLN A 277 25.54 0.79 -15.56
N ASP A 278 26.79 0.69 -15.99
CA ASP A 278 27.83 0.00 -15.23
C ASP A 278 28.21 0.86 -14.02
N VAL A 279 27.27 0.96 -13.06
CA VAL A 279 27.37 1.83 -11.88
C VAL A 279 28.22 1.10 -10.86
N GLN A 280 29.50 1.45 -10.78
CA GLN A 280 30.42 0.86 -9.79
C GLN A 280 30.43 1.61 -8.46
N LYS A 281 30.00 2.88 -8.45
CA LYS A 281 29.99 3.77 -7.29
C LYS A 281 28.77 4.68 -7.36
N ALA A 282 28.11 4.86 -6.22
CA ALA A 282 26.93 5.70 -6.10
C ALA A 282 26.93 6.49 -4.78
N PRO A 283 26.24 7.64 -4.72
CA PRO A 283 25.87 8.26 -3.44
C PRO A 283 25.10 7.28 -2.55
N PHE A 284 24.90 7.65 -1.30
CA PHE A 284 23.82 7.04 -0.52
C PHE A 284 22.45 7.52 -0.99
N ALA A 285 21.50 6.59 -1.05
CA ALA A 285 20.08 6.92 -1.09
C ALA A 285 19.67 7.70 0.18
N LEU A 286 18.56 8.44 0.15
CA LEU A 286 18.11 9.29 1.25
C LEU A 286 17.98 8.53 2.58
N ALA A 287 17.31 7.37 2.57
CA ALA A 287 17.17 6.50 3.73
C ALA A 287 18.53 5.96 4.21
N GLN A 288 19.35 5.48 3.29
CA GLN A 288 20.70 4.97 3.59
C GLN A 288 21.62 6.05 4.17
N ALA A 289 21.47 7.31 3.74
CA ALA A 289 22.21 8.43 4.29
C ALA A 289 21.77 8.75 5.74
N SER A 290 20.48 8.69 6.03
CA SER A 290 19.95 8.81 7.41
C SER A 290 20.43 7.67 8.30
N LEU A 291 20.40 6.42 7.82
CA LEU A 291 20.95 5.27 8.53
C LEU A 291 22.45 5.44 8.78
N GLY A 292 23.22 5.89 7.79
CA GLY A 292 24.65 6.14 7.93
C GLY A 292 24.99 7.20 8.99
N ARG A 293 24.21 8.28 9.07
CA ARG A 293 24.36 9.29 10.14
C ARG A 293 24.02 8.71 11.51
N ALA A 294 22.97 7.91 11.62
CA ALA A 294 22.64 7.20 12.85
C ALA A 294 23.77 6.24 13.25
N TYR A 295 24.30 5.46 12.29
CA TYR A 295 25.42 4.54 12.51
C TYR A 295 26.66 5.25 13.05
N ALA A 296 27.03 6.39 12.48
CA ALA A 296 28.11 7.23 12.99
C ALA A 296 27.82 7.80 14.39
N ALA A 297 26.57 8.21 14.67
CA ALA A 297 26.17 8.73 15.98
C ALA A 297 26.21 7.68 17.10
N PHE A 298 26.07 6.39 16.76
CA PHE A 298 26.27 5.26 17.67
C PHE A 298 27.67 4.64 17.55
N GLU A 299 28.67 5.45 17.18
CA GLU A 299 30.10 5.07 17.16
C GLU A 299 30.38 3.81 16.34
N PHE A 300 29.64 3.62 15.25
CA PHE A 300 29.73 2.45 14.39
C PHE A 300 29.48 1.11 15.12
N GLY A 301 28.63 1.13 16.15
CA GLY A 301 28.30 -0.04 16.99
C GLY A 301 27.39 -1.08 16.32
N THR A 302 27.22 -2.23 17.00
CA THR A 302 26.53 -3.41 16.45
C THR A 302 25.00 -3.31 16.39
N ILE A 303 24.41 -2.19 16.83
CA ILE A 303 22.94 -2.03 16.91
C ILE A 303 22.27 -2.01 15.53
N PHE A 304 23.04 -1.78 14.46
CA PHE A 304 22.58 -1.84 13.07
C PHE A 304 22.93 -3.16 12.37
N ASN A 305 23.39 -4.16 13.11
CA ASN A 305 23.48 -5.51 12.62
C ASN A 305 22.11 -6.18 12.64
N LEU A 306 21.87 -7.04 11.65
CA LEU A 306 20.72 -7.94 11.57
C LEU A 306 21.22 -9.37 11.79
N PRO A 307 21.21 -9.88 13.04
CA PRO A 307 21.73 -11.20 13.39
C PRO A 307 20.65 -12.28 13.19
N PHE A 308 20.43 -12.72 11.95
CA PHE A 308 19.53 -13.84 11.69
C PHE A 308 20.20 -15.17 12.06
N ALA A 309 19.40 -16.11 12.56
CA ALA A 309 19.86 -17.45 12.89
C ALA A 309 18.84 -18.50 12.46
N LEU A 310 19.30 -19.55 11.76
CA LEU A 310 18.46 -20.66 11.30
C LEU A 310 18.94 -21.99 11.89
N ASP A 311 18.05 -22.73 12.56
CA ASP A 311 18.25 -24.11 12.98
C ASP A 311 17.81 -25.04 11.85
N PHE A 312 18.75 -25.72 11.19
CA PHE A 312 18.45 -26.73 10.18
C PHE A 312 18.02 -28.03 10.87
N LEU A 313 16.79 -28.45 10.58
CA LEU A 313 16.18 -29.65 11.17
C LEU A 313 16.61 -30.92 10.43
N ASP A 314 16.99 -30.77 9.17
CA ASP A 314 17.54 -31.79 8.28
C ASP A 314 18.96 -31.37 7.84
N GLN A 315 19.78 -32.30 7.36
CA GLN A 315 21.16 -31.98 6.95
C GLN A 315 21.16 -31.09 5.72
N VAL A 316 21.99 -30.04 5.74
CA VAL A 316 22.22 -29.14 4.62
C VAL A 316 23.65 -29.30 4.11
N ASP A 317 23.80 -29.41 2.80
CA ASP A 317 25.11 -29.35 2.16
C ASP A 317 25.62 -27.90 2.17
N GLU A 318 26.62 -27.63 3.02
CA GLU A 318 27.20 -26.30 3.21
C GLU A 318 27.94 -25.80 1.96
N ALA A 319 28.50 -26.68 1.14
CA ALA A 319 29.22 -26.30 -0.07
C ALA A 319 28.24 -25.89 -1.17
N LEU A 320 27.12 -26.59 -1.31
CA LEU A 320 26.03 -26.16 -2.19
C LEU A 320 25.40 -24.85 -1.70
N PHE A 321 25.27 -24.68 -0.38
CA PHE A 321 24.79 -23.43 0.21
C PHE A 321 25.73 -22.25 -0.10
N GLU A 322 27.04 -22.44 0.04
CA GLU A 322 28.05 -21.44 -0.33
C GLU A 322 27.95 -21.05 -1.81
N GLN A 323 27.83 -22.03 -2.71
CA GLN A 323 27.65 -21.76 -4.14
C GLN A 323 26.37 -20.98 -4.44
N ALA A 324 25.26 -21.37 -3.82
CA ALA A 324 23.98 -20.70 -3.98
C ALA A 324 24.05 -19.24 -3.47
N PHE A 325 24.66 -19.01 -2.30
CA PHE A 325 24.83 -17.67 -1.76
C PHE A 325 25.80 -16.82 -2.61
N CYS A 326 26.80 -17.44 -3.24
CA CYS A 326 27.69 -16.78 -4.19
C CYS A 326 26.93 -16.29 -5.44
N ASP A 327 25.91 -17.02 -5.91
CA ASP A 327 25.03 -16.55 -6.99
C ASP A 327 24.22 -15.31 -6.59
N LEU A 328 23.78 -15.22 -5.33
CA LEU A 328 23.13 -14.04 -4.77
C LEU A 328 24.10 -12.85 -4.72
N LEU A 329 25.34 -13.06 -4.26
CA LEU A 329 26.38 -12.02 -4.27
C LEU A 329 26.65 -11.51 -5.69
N LYS A 330 26.63 -12.40 -6.69
CA LYS A 330 26.79 -12.01 -8.10
C LYS A 330 25.63 -11.13 -8.56
N ARG A 331 24.41 -11.56 -8.26
CA ARG A 331 23.15 -10.91 -8.68
C ARG A 331 22.94 -9.56 -8.00
N HIS A 332 23.17 -9.47 -6.70
CA HIS A 332 22.85 -8.31 -5.88
C HIS A 332 24.09 -7.58 -5.41
N ALA A 333 24.41 -6.47 -6.07
CA ALA A 333 25.60 -5.70 -5.76
C ALA A 333 25.63 -5.15 -4.32
N SER A 334 24.48 -4.85 -3.71
CA SER A 334 24.43 -4.30 -2.34
C SER A 334 25.05 -5.24 -1.30
N LEU A 335 24.91 -6.57 -1.49
CA LEU A 335 25.52 -7.58 -0.62
C LEU A 335 27.05 -7.65 -0.72
N ARG A 336 27.63 -7.07 -1.80
CA ARG A 336 29.08 -6.98 -2.04
C ARG A 336 29.54 -5.53 -2.20
N SER A 337 29.00 -4.63 -1.39
CA SER A 337 29.34 -3.20 -1.42
C SER A 337 30.07 -2.76 -0.16
N THR A 338 31.00 -1.81 -0.31
CA THR A 338 31.62 -1.08 0.79
C THR A 338 30.95 0.28 0.97
N PHE A 339 30.95 0.80 2.19
CA PHE A 339 30.25 2.02 2.57
C PHE A 339 31.23 3.02 3.18
N HIS A 340 31.31 4.22 2.61
CA HIS A 340 32.26 5.25 2.98
C HIS A 340 31.50 6.47 3.49
N LEU A 341 31.55 6.68 4.81
CA LEU A 341 30.81 7.75 5.49
C LEU A 341 31.67 8.99 5.76
N GLU A 342 32.99 8.89 5.61
CA GLU A 342 33.96 9.96 5.91
C GLU A 342 34.32 10.76 4.64
N GLY A 343 34.29 12.09 4.74
CA GLY A 343 34.62 13.02 3.64
C GLY A 343 33.49 13.99 3.32
N SER A 344 33.62 14.76 2.23
CA SER A 344 32.58 15.70 1.79
C SER A 344 31.38 15.03 1.11
N GLU A 345 31.52 13.76 0.69
CA GLU A 345 30.47 13.00 0.00
C GLU A 345 30.46 11.56 0.52
N ALA A 346 29.40 11.15 1.22
CA ALA A 346 29.20 9.78 1.64
C ALA A 346 28.72 8.92 0.45
N TYR A 347 29.32 7.74 0.26
CA TYR A 347 29.08 6.91 -0.93
C TYR A 347 29.19 5.42 -0.66
N GLN A 348 28.59 4.63 -1.54
CA GLN A 348 28.69 3.18 -1.62
C GLN A 348 29.45 2.77 -2.90
N GLN A 349 30.23 1.71 -2.79
CA GLN A 349 31.05 1.21 -3.88
C GLN A 349 30.94 -0.31 -3.99
N ILE A 350 30.65 -0.77 -5.20
CA ILE A 350 30.55 -2.18 -5.53
C ILE A 350 31.96 -2.80 -5.54
N VAL A 351 32.10 -3.96 -4.89
CA VAL A 351 33.25 -4.85 -5.08
C VAL A 351 33.01 -5.67 -6.36
N PRO A 352 33.89 -5.57 -7.39
CA PRO A 352 33.79 -6.40 -8.58
C PRO A 352 33.71 -7.88 -8.24
N PHE A 353 32.87 -8.64 -8.94
CA PHE A 353 32.62 -10.04 -8.60
C PHE A 353 33.89 -10.90 -8.70
N GLU A 354 34.79 -10.55 -9.61
CA GLU A 354 36.08 -11.21 -9.82
C GLU A 354 37.02 -11.06 -8.62
N GLN A 355 36.80 -10.04 -7.79
CA GLN A 355 37.58 -9.76 -6.57
C GLN A 355 36.92 -10.36 -5.32
N LEU A 356 35.78 -11.04 -5.44
CA LEU A 356 35.05 -11.57 -4.28
C LEU A 356 35.90 -12.51 -3.42
N SER A 357 36.82 -13.26 -4.01
CA SER A 357 37.74 -14.16 -3.29
C SER A 357 38.73 -13.46 -2.37
N GLU A 358 38.92 -12.15 -2.53
CA GLU A 358 39.77 -11.34 -1.64
C GLU A 358 39.07 -11.05 -0.29
N TYR A 359 37.75 -11.30 -0.22
CA TYR A 359 36.92 -11.04 0.94
C TYR A 359 36.46 -12.36 1.57
N LYS A 360 36.66 -12.51 2.89
CA LYS A 360 36.11 -13.65 3.63
C LYS A 360 34.70 -13.34 4.11
N TRP A 361 33.71 -14.05 3.56
CA TRP A 361 32.29 -13.86 3.88
C TRP A 361 31.57 -15.16 4.28
N PHE A 362 32.12 -16.34 3.94
CA PHE A 362 31.57 -17.66 4.28
C PHE A 362 32.48 -18.42 5.24
N TRP A 363 31.90 -19.09 6.23
CA TRP A 363 32.59 -20.02 7.13
C TRP A 363 31.78 -21.31 7.29
N SER A 364 32.38 -22.43 6.90
CA SER A 364 31.81 -23.77 7.13
C SER A 364 31.79 -24.12 8.62
N SER A 365 31.02 -25.13 8.99
CA SER A 365 31.00 -25.68 10.34
C SER A 365 32.37 -26.21 10.79
N GLN A 366 33.21 -26.66 9.85
CA GLN A 366 34.56 -27.13 10.14
C GLN A 366 35.49 -25.99 10.57
N GLU A 367 35.30 -24.79 10.03
CA GLU A 367 36.06 -23.57 10.35
C GLU A 367 35.54 -22.87 11.61
N SER A 368 34.33 -23.20 12.09
CA SER A 368 33.60 -22.44 13.11
C SER A 368 33.78 -22.96 14.55
N ARG A 369 34.92 -23.57 14.85
CA ARG A 369 35.20 -24.10 16.20
C ARG A 369 35.18 -22.97 17.24
N GLY A 370 34.28 -23.08 18.21
CA GLY A 370 34.13 -22.10 19.30
C GLY A 370 33.31 -20.87 18.94
N ALA A 371 32.81 -20.76 17.71
CA ALA A 371 31.86 -19.72 17.34
C ALA A 371 30.50 -19.97 18.01
N THR A 372 29.83 -18.90 18.39
CA THR A 372 28.47 -18.92 18.95
C THR A 372 27.61 -17.88 18.24
N LEU A 373 26.29 -18.05 18.26
CA LEU A 373 25.37 -17.02 17.75
C LEU A 373 25.62 -15.67 18.42
N LYS A 374 25.88 -15.68 19.74
CA LYS A 374 26.21 -14.47 20.49
C LYS A 374 27.47 -13.78 19.98
N SER A 375 28.55 -14.53 19.74
CA SER A 375 29.81 -13.95 19.26
C SER A 375 29.69 -13.40 17.83
N GLU A 376 28.90 -14.04 16.96
CA GLU A 376 28.63 -13.50 15.62
C GLU A 376 27.73 -12.27 15.69
N ALA A 377 26.66 -12.28 16.48
CA ALA A 377 25.75 -11.13 16.61
C ALA A 377 26.46 -9.85 17.10
N THR A 378 27.50 -10.00 17.94
CA THR A 378 28.31 -8.89 18.45
C THR A 378 29.50 -8.53 17.56
N TYR A 379 29.60 -9.07 16.34
CA TYR A 379 30.66 -8.71 15.41
C TYR A 379 30.48 -7.26 14.92
N GLN A 380 31.49 -6.42 15.11
CA GLN A 380 31.48 -5.05 14.62
C GLN A 380 32.10 -5.00 13.22
N PHE A 381 31.32 -4.61 12.22
CA PHE A 381 31.81 -4.48 10.84
C PHE A 381 32.68 -3.22 10.66
N ASP A 382 33.73 -3.33 9.85
CA ASP A 382 34.40 -2.21 9.18
C ASP A 382 33.92 -2.16 7.72
N LEU A 383 32.76 -1.53 7.51
CA LEU A 383 32.11 -1.44 6.19
C LEU A 383 32.94 -0.74 5.10
N THR A 384 34.05 -0.10 5.47
CA THR A 384 34.97 0.50 4.50
C THR A 384 35.94 -0.51 3.89
N ARG A 385 36.10 -1.69 4.52
CA ARG A 385 37.11 -2.70 4.15
C ARG A 385 36.59 -4.12 4.01
N GLU A 386 35.40 -4.43 4.53
CA GLU A 386 34.80 -5.76 4.43
C GLU A 386 33.39 -5.71 3.83
N LEU A 387 32.87 -6.89 3.45
CA LEU A 387 31.50 -7.01 2.97
C LEU A 387 30.51 -6.87 4.13
N PRO A 388 29.29 -6.35 3.89
CA PRO A 388 28.30 -6.08 4.93
C PRO A 388 27.59 -7.35 5.41
N LEU A 389 28.22 -8.51 5.32
CA LEU A 389 27.63 -9.78 5.72
C LEU A 389 28.64 -10.85 6.13
N ARG A 390 28.15 -11.78 6.93
CA ARG A 390 28.84 -12.99 7.36
C ARG A 390 27.87 -14.17 7.34
N VAL A 391 28.21 -15.21 6.59
CA VAL A 391 27.47 -16.48 6.50
C VAL A 391 28.28 -17.54 7.21
N ARG A 392 27.82 -18.01 8.37
CA ARG A 392 28.58 -18.96 9.18
C ARG A 392 27.74 -20.13 9.65
N PHE A 393 28.17 -21.34 9.31
CA PHE A 393 27.61 -22.57 9.86
C PHE A 393 28.28 -22.94 11.18
N ILE A 394 27.48 -23.33 12.17
CA ILE A 394 27.90 -23.85 13.47
C ILE A 394 27.29 -25.25 13.60
N TYR A 395 28.12 -26.25 13.92
CA TYR A 395 27.64 -27.62 14.10
C TYR A 395 27.48 -27.96 15.59
N ASP A 396 26.30 -28.43 15.96
CA ASP A 396 26.01 -29.00 17.27
C ASP A 396 26.22 -30.52 17.23
N PRO A 397 27.33 -31.06 17.78
CA PRO A 397 27.60 -32.49 17.75
C PRO A 397 26.66 -33.32 18.63
N GLN A 398 26.00 -32.72 19.63
CA GLN A 398 25.06 -33.43 20.49
C GLN A 398 23.73 -33.67 19.77
N ARG A 399 23.26 -32.66 19.01
CA ARG A 399 22.03 -32.76 18.22
C ARG A 399 22.24 -33.28 16.80
N GLN A 400 23.49 -33.33 16.34
CA GLN A 400 23.86 -33.59 14.95
C GLN A 400 23.14 -32.63 13.98
N ARG A 401 23.09 -31.35 14.35
CA ARG A 401 22.40 -30.30 13.60
C ARG A 401 23.34 -29.17 13.22
N GLN A 402 23.00 -28.51 12.11
CA GLN A 402 23.67 -27.33 11.63
C GLN A 402 22.83 -26.10 11.98
N THR A 403 23.48 -25.08 12.51
CA THR A 403 22.88 -23.77 12.74
C THR A 403 23.59 -22.76 11.86
N LEU A 404 22.84 -22.02 11.05
CA LEU A 404 23.37 -20.91 10.27
C LEU A 404 23.24 -19.61 11.08
N SER A 405 24.36 -18.92 11.27
CA SER A 405 24.38 -17.49 11.61
C SER A 405 24.49 -16.70 10.30
N LEU A 406 23.46 -15.93 9.99
CA LEU A 406 23.41 -15.02 8.84
C LEU A 406 23.39 -13.59 9.38
N LEU A 407 24.58 -13.03 9.57
CA LEU A 407 24.74 -11.66 10.06
C LEU A 407 24.86 -10.72 8.87
N ILE A 408 24.00 -9.71 8.77
CA ILE A 408 24.04 -8.72 7.68
C ILE A 408 23.94 -7.32 8.29
N HIS A 409 24.69 -6.35 7.78
CA HIS A 409 24.56 -4.96 8.20
C HIS A 409 23.37 -4.30 7.50
N HIS A 410 22.58 -3.52 8.25
CA HIS A 410 21.33 -2.93 7.75
C HIS A 410 21.53 -1.94 6.57
N MET A 411 22.75 -1.46 6.34
CA MET A 411 23.11 -0.65 5.16
C MET A 411 22.95 -1.39 3.81
N ALA A 412 22.98 -2.73 3.83
CA ALA A 412 22.95 -3.55 2.62
C ALA A 412 21.57 -4.15 2.33
N ILE A 413 20.72 -4.33 3.35
CA ILE A 413 19.42 -4.96 3.19
C ILE A 413 18.36 -4.31 4.09
N ASP A 414 17.12 -4.49 3.69
CA ASP A 414 15.92 -4.28 4.51
C ASP A 414 15.10 -5.58 4.63
N GLU A 415 13.95 -5.51 5.30
CA GLU A 415 13.06 -6.67 5.46
C GLU A 415 12.51 -7.19 4.12
N TRP A 416 12.20 -6.29 3.17
CA TRP A 416 11.80 -6.69 1.83
C TRP A 416 12.92 -7.48 1.13
N SER A 417 14.15 -6.97 1.20
CA SER A 417 15.33 -7.62 0.65
C SER A 417 15.57 -8.98 1.27
N LEU A 418 15.30 -9.16 2.57
CA LEU A 418 15.46 -10.44 3.24
C LEU A 418 14.57 -11.51 2.60
N ASN A 419 13.30 -11.19 2.33
CA ASN A 419 12.38 -12.14 1.70
C ASN A 419 12.81 -12.47 0.26
N VAL A 420 13.14 -11.45 -0.55
CA VAL A 420 13.68 -11.65 -1.91
C VAL A 420 14.94 -12.52 -1.88
N MET A 421 15.87 -12.22 -0.97
CA MET A 421 17.12 -12.95 -0.83
C MET A 421 16.87 -14.42 -0.43
N MET A 422 15.95 -14.69 0.50
CA MET A 422 15.67 -16.06 0.93
C MET A 422 14.93 -16.88 -0.15
N GLU A 423 14.00 -16.26 -0.89
CA GLU A 423 13.33 -16.87 -2.05
C GLU A 423 14.36 -17.25 -3.13
N GLU A 424 15.24 -16.31 -3.50
CA GLU A 424 16.27 -16.53 -4.50
C GLU A 424 17.36 -17.50 -4.03
N LEU A 425 17.67 -17.53 -2.73
CA LEU A 425 18.59 -18.50 -2.14
C LEU A 425 18.03 -19.93 -2.29
N ALA A 426 16.74 -20.14 -2.05
CA ALA A 426 16.10 -21.43 -2.23
C ALA A 426 16.15 -21.88 -3.71
N GLN A 427 15.89 -20.95 -4.63
CA GLN A 427 16.01 -21.20 -6.06
C GLN A 427 17.45 -21.55 -6.48
N ALA A 428 18.44 -20.79 -6.00
CA ALA A 428 19.85 -21.03 -6.28
C ALA A 428 20.33 -22.35 -5.71
N TYR A 429 19.92 -22.69 -4.48
CA TYR A 429 20.26 -23.95 -3.85
C TYR A 429 19.74 -25.14 -4.66
N LEU A 430 18.47 -25.10 -5.09
CA LEU A 430 17.88 -26.15 -5.92
C LEU A 430 18.62 -26.30 -7.26
N ALA A 431 18.95 -25.19 -7.92
CA ALA A 431 19.70 -25.22 -9.17
C ALA A 431 21.10 -25.84 -8.99
N ARG A 432 21.82 -25.45 -7.94
CA ARG A 432 23.16 -25.96 -7.61
C ARG A 432 23.13 -27.44 -7.22
N ALA A 433 22.12 -27.86 -6.45
CA ALA A 433 21.90 -29.26 -6.15
C ALA A 433 21.64 -30.12 -7.41
N ALA A 434 21.11 -29.50 -8.47
CA ALA A 434 20.94 -30.12 -9.79
C ALA A 434 22.16 -29.92 -10.73
N ASP A 435 23.30 -29.47 -10.22
CA ASP A 435 24.54 -29.16 -10.96
C ASP A 435 24.33 -28.11 -12.08
N LYS A 436 23.50 -27.10 -11.81
CA LYS A 436 23.19 -26.00 -12.72
C LYS A 436 23.39 -24.64 -12.05
N ALA A 437 23.63 -23.62 -12.86
CA ALA A 437 23.50 -22.24 -12.40
C ALA A 437 22.01 -21.85 -12.31
N PRO A 438 21.61 -21.00 -11.35
CA PRO A 438 20.26 -20.48 -11.29
C PRO A 438 19.91 -19.65 -12.53
N THR A 439 18.63 -19.67 -12.90
CA THR A 439 18.06 -18.83 -13.97
C THR A 439 17.02 -17.91 -13.37
N TRP A 440 17.23 -16.60 -13.47
CA TRP A 440 16.33 -15.62 -12.87
C TRP A 440 15.23 -15.22 -13.85
N SER A 441 13.99 -15.13 -13.38
CA SER A 441 12.82 -14.77 -14.19
C SER A 441 12.82 -13.29 -14.59
N ALA A 442 13.40 -12.43 -13.74
CA ALA A 442 13.48 -10.98 -13.95
C ALA A 442 14.91 -10.45 -13.70
N PRO A 443 15.30 -9.37 -14.41
CA PRO A 443 16.49 -8.61 -14.05
C PRO A 443 16.29 -7.95 -12.67
N ALA A 444 17.37 -7.83 -11.90
CA ALA A 444 17.40 -7.07 -10.66
C ALA A 444 18.33 -5.86 -10.88
N PRO A 445 17.79 -4.65 -11.09
CA PRO A 445 18.59 -3.43 -11.08
C PRO A 445 19.35 -3.29 -9.76
N SER A 446 20.50 -2.64 -9.79
CA SER A 446 21.30 -2.46 -8.58
C SER A 446 20.72 -1.37 -7.68
N PHE A 447 20.89 -1.51 -6.36
CA PHE A 447 20.57 -0.43 -5.43
C PHE A 447 21.36 0.86 -5.71
N HIS A 448 22.50 0.75 -6.39
CA HIS A 448 23.34 1.88 -6.77
C HIS A 448 22.68 2.72 -7.87
N GLU A 449 22.04 2.07 -8.85
CA GLU A 449 21.21 2.73 -9.86
C GLU A 449 20.02 3.45 -9.21
N PHE A 450 19.36 2.82 -8.24
CA PHE A 450 18.30 3.47 -7.45
C PHE A 450 18.81 4.73 -6.76
N ALA A 451 19.94 4.64 -6.06
CA ALA A 451 20.50 5.77 -5.32
C ALA A 451 20.86 6.95 -6.24
N LEU A 452 21.42 6.70 -7.42
CA LEU A 452 21.68 7.75 -8.42
C LEU A 452 20.40 8.41 -8.93
N ARG A 453 19.37 7.61 -9.24
CA ARG A 453 18.07 8.12 -9.68
C ARG A 453 17.42 8.99 -8.60
N GLN A 454 17.40 8.52 -7.36
CA GLN A 454 16.82 9.26 -6.24
C GLN A 454 17.59 10.55 -5.92
N GLN A 455 18.92 10.54 -6.03
CA GLN A 455 19.70 11.77 -5.86
C GLN A 455 19.37 12.81 -6.94
N ALA A 456 19.15 12.38 -8.18
CA ALA A 456 18.79 13.26 -9.28
C ALA A 456 17.40 13.90 -9.12
N THR A 457 16.43 13.16 -8.56
CA THR A 457 15.09 13.68 -8.29
C THR A 457 15.04 14.55 -7.04
N GLY A 458 15.89 14.27 -6.03
CA GLY A 458 15.86 14.95 -4.75
C GLY A 458 14.65 14.58 -3.88
N ILE A 459 14.45 15.33 -2.81
CA ILE A 459 13.31 15.15 -1.90
C ILE A 459 12.05 15.75 -2.55
N ASN A 460 10.95 15.00 -2.55
CA ASN A 460 9.68 15.52 -2.98
C ASN A 460 9.10 16.50 -1.93
N GLN A 461 8.99 17.77 -2.30
CA GLN A 461 8.51 18.81 -1.38
C GLN A 461 7.05 18.60 -0.95
N GLN A 462 6.18 18.10 -1.83
CA GLN A 462 4.78 17.83 -1.48
C GLN A 462 4.67 16.75 -0.40
N HIS A 463 5.53 15.73 -0.47
CA HIS A 463 5.57 14.66 0.51
C HIS A 463 6.13 15.16 1.85
N LEU A 464 7.13 16.04 1.83
CA LEU A 464 7.63 16.71 3.03
C LEU A 464 6.55 17.61 3.67
N ASP A 465 5.79 18.35 2.86
CA ASP A 465 4.70 19.22 3.32
C ASP A 465 3.57 18.41 3.98
N TYR A 466 3.23 17.24 3.42
CA TYR A 466 2.29 16.30 4.04
C TYR A 466 2.71 15.92 5.46
N TRP A 467 3.95 15.46 5.64
CA TRP A 467 4.44 15.03 6.95
C TRP A 467 4.58 16.18 7.94
N THR A 468 5.12 17.32 7.51
CA THR A 468 5.27 18.49 8.38
C THR A 468 3.93 19.09 8.77
N SER A 469 2.89 18.95 7.95
CA SER A 469 1.50 19.29 8.31
C SER A 469 0.95 18.32 9.36
N MET A 470 1.05 17.01 9.13
CA MET A 470 0.55 15.96 10.04
C MET A 470 1.15 16.08 11.46
N LEU A 471 2.46 16.33 11.54
CA LEU A 471 3.22 16.26 12.79
C LEU A 471 3.36 17.62 13.49
N ARG A 472 2.83 18.70 12.90
CA ARG A 472 2.93 20.04 13.50
C ARG A 472 2.22 20.10 14.85
N GLY A 473 2.98 20.50 15.88
CA GLY A 473 2.46 20.63 17.24
C GLY A 473 2.05 19.29 17.87
N ALA A 474 2.61 18.17 17.40
CA ALA A 474 2.44 16.88 18.03
C ALA A 474 3.21 16.79 19.36
N THR A 475 2.67 16.03 20.31
CA THR A 475 3.37 15.75 21.58
C THR A 475 4.61 14.89 21.32
N GLN A 476 5.77 15.32 21.82
CA GLN A 476 7.03 14.61 21.66
C GLN A 476 7.20 13.53 22.75
N GLY A 477 7.66 12.34 22.34
CA GLY A 477 7.94 11.22 23.24
C GLY A 477 6.70 10.63 23.91
N LEU A 478 6.92 9.87 25.00
CA LEU A 478 5.88 9.21 25.77
C LEU A 478 6.15 9.35 27.27
N ALA A 479 5.19 9.94 27.98
CA ALA A 479 5.17 9.98 29.45
C ALA A 479 4.12 9.01 30.00
N LEU A 480 4.55 8.03 30.79
CA LEU A 480 3.65 7.12 31.52
C LEU A 480 3.76 7.37 33.03
N PRO A 481 2.65 7.39 33.78
CA PRO A 481 2.69 7.49 35.24
C PRO A 481 3.56 6.40 35.85
N SER A 482 4.43 6.79 36.79
CA SER A 482 5.24 5.83 37.55
C SER A 482 4.91 5.92 39.05
N PRO A 483 4.65 4.79 39.72
CA PRO A 483 4.41 4.78 41.15
C PRO A 483 5.68 5.11 41.97
N ASP A 484 6.88 4.91 41.40
CA ASP A 484 8.14 4.94 42.16
C ASP A 484 9.27 5.79 41.53
N TYR A 485 9.02 6.57 40.46
CA TYR A 485 10.12 7.23 39.75
C TYR A 485 10.44 8.62 40.34
N GLN A 486 11.57 8.71 41.04
CA GLN A 486 12.32 9.96 41.16
C GLN A 486 12.87 10.32 39.77
N ALA A 487 12.69 11.57 39.35
CA ALA A 487 13.22 12.10 38.09
C ALA A 487 14.65 11.61 37.84
N SER A 488 14.88 10.87 36.75
CA SER A 488 16.20 10.36 36.41
C SER A 488 17.02 11.42 35.68
N VAL A 489 18.25 11.55 36.19
CA VAL A 489 19.55 11.81 35.57
C VAL A 489 19.58 12.57 34.24
N PRO A 490 20.40 13.64 34.10
CA PRO A 490 20.62 14.30 32.82
C PRO A 490 21.10 13.30 31.76
N ALA A 491 20.53 13.37 30.56
CA ALA A 491 20.95 12.61 29.39
C ALA A 491 22.43 12.91 29.06
N SER A 492 23.34 12.06 29.55
CA SER A 492 24.78 12.18 29.27
C SER A 492 25.39 10.87 28.75
N GLU A 493 24.65 9.76 28.75
CA GLU A 493 25.07 8.51 28.11
C GLU A 493 23.92 7.98 27.26
N VAL A 494 24.17 7.79 25.96
CA VAL A 494 23.23 7.15 25.04
C VAL A 494 23.21 5.65 25.35
N SER A 495 22.60 5.26 26.46
CA SER A 495 22.39 3.85 26.79
C SER A 495 21.41 3.24 25.80
N THR A 496 21.82 2.18 25.11
CA THR A 496 20.94 1.36 24.26
C THR A 496 20.42 0.13 25.00
N ASN A 497 20.82 -0.09 26.27
CA ASN A 497 20.44 -1.27 27.04
C ASN A 497 18.91 -1.39 27.14
N ALA A 498 18.41 -2.56 26.74
CA ALA A 498 16.99 -2.86 26.72
C ALA A 498 16.68 -4.17 27.43
N GLN A 499 15.44 -4.27 27.88
CA GLN A 499 14.81 -5.50 28.32
C GLN A 499 13.66 -5.82 27.37
N TRP A 500 13.25 -7.09 27.34
CA TRP A 500 12.14 -7.50 26.50
C TRP A 500 11.25 -8.54 27.18
N PHE A 501 10.00 -8.57 26.75
CA PHE A 501 9.03 -9.60 27.10
C PHE A 501 8.10 -9.81 25.91
N GLU A 502 7.19 -10.76 26.04
CA GLU A 502 6.35 -11.20 24.93
C GLU A 502 4.94 -11.50 25.39
N ILE A 503 3.97 -11.09 24.57
CA ILE A 503 2.57 -11.47 24.68
C ILE A 503 2.26 -12.46 23.56
N LYS A 504 1.69 -13.61 23.94
CA LYS A 504 1.27 -14.67 23.00
C LYS A 504 -0.23 -14.89 23.14
N PRO A 505 -1.06 -14.18 22.35
CA PRO A 505 -2.47 -14.54 22.20
C PRO A 505 -2.60 -16.02 21.85
N ASP A 506 -3.55 -16.71 22.47
CA ASP A 506 -3.88 -18.06 22.04
C ASP A 506 -4.55 -18.06 20.65
N GLN A 507 -4.75 -19.24 20.07
CA GLN A 507 -5.35 -19.35 18.73
C GLN A 507 -6.74 -18.71 18.68
N ALA A 508 -7.57 -18.90 19.72
CA ALA A 508 -8.93 -18.39 19.73
C ALA A 508 -8.95 -16.85 19.77
N LEU A 509 -8.09 -16.23 20.56
CA LEU A 509 -7.93 -14.78 20.59
C LEU A 509 -7.39 -14.26 19.26
N THR A 510 -6.40 -14.94 18.68
CA THR A 510 -5.83 -14.58 17.37
C THR A 510 -6.92 -14.59 16.29
N ASP A 511 -7.69 -15.66 16.18
CA ASP A 511 -8.77 -15.80 15.19
C ASP A 511 -9.85 -14.72 15.37
N ASN A 512 -10.19 -14.40 16.62
CA ASN A 512 -11.13 -13.33 16.94
C ASN A 512 -10.60 -11.95 16.55
N LEU A 513 -9.30 -11.68 16.72
CA LEU A 513 -8.69 -10.42 16.28
C LEU A 513 -8.73 -10.27 14.76
N TYR A 514 -8.50 -11.35 14.00
CA TYR A 514 -8.70 -11.32 12.53
C TYR A 514 -10.15 -11.08 12.16
N ALA A 515 -11.09 -11.78 12.81
CA ALA A 515 -12.52 -11.59 12.56
C ALA A 515 -12.95 -10.14 12.88
N PHE A 516 -12.39 -9.55 13.93
CA PHE A 516 -12.63 -8.18 14.30
C PHE A 516 -12.02 -7.20 13.29
N ALA A 517 -10.80 -7.46 12.80
CA ALA A 517 -10.18 -6.67 11.75
C ALA A 517 -11.05 -6.64 10.47
N ARG A 518 -11.52 -7.80 10.02
CA ARG A 518 -12.43 -7.92 8.86
C ARG A 518 -13.72 -7.13 9.03
N ARG A 519 -14.39 -7.26 10.19
CA ARG A 519 -15.65 -6.54 10.46
C ARG A 519 -15.50 -5.02 10.47
N ASN A 520 -14.28 -4.51 10.69
CA ASN A 520 -13.98 -3.08 10.71
C ASN A 520 -13.17 -2.64 9.48
N ASN A 521 -13.14 -3.43 8.39
CA ASN A 521 -12.40 -3.13 7.16
C ASN A 521 -10.93 -2.73 7.41
N SER A 522 -10.28 -3.41 8.35
CA SER A 522 -8.90 -3.15 8.78
C SER A 522 -8.02 -4.37 8.58
N SER A 523 -6.71 -4.16 8.45
CA SER A 523 -5.71 -5.20 8.64
C SER A 523 -5.60 -5.61 10.11
N LEU A 524 -5.04 -6.81 10.37
CA LEU A 524 -4.63 -7.20 11.72
C LEU A 524 -3.63 -6.18 12.28
N PHE A 525 -2.70 -5.70 11.45
CA PHE A 525 -1.76 -4.64 11.83
C PHE A 525 -2.48 -3.41 12.36
N GLY A 526 -3.47 -2.87 11.63
CA GLY A 526 -4.24 -1.70 12.06
C GLY A 526 -4.98 -1.92 13.38
N VAL A 527 -5.54 -3.11 13.60
CA VAL A 527 -6.18 -3.47 14.87
C VAL A 527 -5.20 -3.55 16.03
N VAL A 528 -4.08 -4.27 15.87
CA VAL A 528 -3.07 -4.42 16.93
C VAL A 528 -2.36 -3.08 17.21
N TYR A 529 -2.06 -2.31 16.17
CA TYR A 529 -1.52 -0.95 16.27
C TYR A 529 -2.45 -0.06 17.08
N THR A 530 -3.75 -0.08 16.77
CA THR A 530 -4.77 0.68 17.52
C THR A 530 -4.89 0.19 18.96
N ALA A 531 -4.80 -1.12 19.20
CA ALA A 531 -4.85 -1.68 20.55
C ALA A 531 -3.66 -1.21 21.41
N ILE A 532 -2.45 -1.17 20.84
CA ILE A 532 -1.26 -0.63 21.50
C ILE A 532 -1.44 0.87 21.80
N ALA A 533 -1.86 1.65 20.81
CA ALA A 533 -2.10 3.08 20.97
C ALA A 533 -3.16 3.38 22.04
N LEU A 534 -4.27 2.64 22.03
CA LEU A 534 -5.35 2.75 23.02
C LEU A 534 -4.87 2.35 24.43
N SER A 535 -4.04 1.31 24.55
CA SER A 535 -3.48 0.87 25.84
C SER A 535 -2.58 1.95 26.44
N LEU A 536 -1.73 2.57 25.62
CA LEU A 536 -0.88 3.69 26.04
C LEU A 536 -1.69 4.93 26.40
N HIS A 537 -2.73 5.25 25.63
CA HIS A 537 -3.68 6.31 25.96
C HIS A 537 -4.32 6.08 27.34
N LYS A 538 -4.76 4.84 27.62
CA LYS A 538 -5.43 4.49 28.88
C LYS A 538 -4.52 4.58 30.09
N LEU A 539 -3.24 4.22 29.93
CA LEU A 539 -2.26 4.34 31.00
C LEU A 539 -1.74 5.76 31.19
N GLY A 540 -1.60 6.53 30.11
CA GLY A 540 -1.00 7.86 30.11
C GLY A 540 -2.00 9.04 30.18
N ASN A 541 -3.29 8.78 29.99
CA ASN A 541 -4.31 9.82 29.74
C ASN A 541 -3.90 10.77 28.60
N LEU A 542 -3.41 10.20 27.50
CA LEU A 542 -2.80 10.94 26.38
C LEU A 542 -3.87 11.60 25.51
N LYS A 543 -3.64 12.86 25.08
CA LYS A 543 -4.51 13.51 24.07
C LYS A 543 -4.15 13.07 22.65
N ASP A 544 -2.86 12.90 22.40
CA ASP A 544 -2.31 12.35 21.19
C ASP A 544 -1.04 11.52 21.51
N LEU A 545 -0.64 10.70 20.56
CA LEU A 545 0.57 9.89 20.61
C LEU A 545 1.21 9.86 19.23
N VAL A 546 2.51 10.19 19.14
CA VAL A 546 3.29 9.99 17.92
C VAL A 546 3.93 8.61 17.97
N ILE A 547 3.67 7.81 16.95
CA ILE A 547 4.14 6.43 16.84
C ILE A 547 4.95 6.30 15.55
N GLY A 548 6.21 5.91 15.68
CA GLY A 548 7.06 5.55 14.55
C GLY A 548 6.67 4.18 13.98
N THR A 549 6.81 4.00 12.68
CA THR A 549 6.65 2.71 12.02
C THR A 549 7.54 2.60 10.78
N SER A 550 7.87 1.36 10.40
CA SER A 550 8.63 1.08 9.18
C SER A 550 7.72 1.21 7.96
N ALA A 551 8.21 1.86 6.90
CA ALA A 551 7.64 1.80 5.57
C ALA A 551 8.68 1.22 4.59
N SER A 552 8.23 0.55 3.52
CA SER A 552 9.16 -0.12 2.61
C SER A 552 10.10 0.86 1.90
N GLY A 553 9.66 2.10 1.67
CA GLY A 553 10.36 3.09 0.84
C GLY A 553 10.48 2.70 -0.64
N ARG A 554 9.87 1.57 -1.05
CA ARG A 554 9.91 1.02 -2.41
C ARG A 554 8.64 1.43 -3.17
N THR A 555 8.65 2.64 -3.71
CA THR A 555 7.55 3.19 -4.51
C THR A 555 7.69 2.91 -6.01
N ASP A 556 8.90 2.56 -6.48
CA ASP A 556 9.18 2.21 -7.88
C ASP A 556 9.16 0.67 -8.06
N PRO A 557 8.19 0.11 -8.82
CA PRO A 557 8.11 -1.31 -9.11
C PRO A 557 9.34 -1.90 -9.78
N GLY A 558 10.11 -1.08 -10.52
CA GLY A 558 11.34 -1.49 -11.18
C GLY A 558 12.42 -1.99 -10.22
N PHE A 559 12.32 -1.69 -8.92
CA PHE A 559 13.25 -2.11 -7.89
C PHE A 559 12.66 -3.14 -6.90
N TYR A 560 11.52 -3.76 -7.20
CA TYR A 560 10.93 -4.77 -6.30
C TYR A 560 11.79 -6.02 -6.12
N GLU A 561 12.56 -6.40 -7.14
CA GLU A 561 13.49 -7.53 -7.09
C GLU A 561 14.92 -7.11 -6.66
N THR A 562 15.14 -5.85 -6.27
CA THR A 562 16.46 -5.34 -5.88
C THR A 562 16.75 -5.57 -4.39
N VAL A 563 17.89 -6.15 -4.06
CA VAL A 563 18.37 -6.18 -2.66
C VAL A 563 19.12 -4.88 -2.33
N GLY A 564 18.71 -4.21 -1.25
CA GLY A 564 19.23 -2.91 -0.80
C GLY A 564 18.48 -2.35 0.41
N TYR A 565 18.92 -1.22 0.95
CA TYR A 565 18.24 -0.56 2.10
C TYR A 565 17.30 0.56 1.62
N PHE A 566 16.02 0.24 1.44
CA PHE A 566 14.99 1.21 1.04
C PHE A 566 14.16 1.70 2.22
N THR A 567 14.09 0.93 3.30
CA THR A 567 13.21 1.21 4.45
C THR A 567 13.38 2.62 4.99
N THR A 568 12.27 3.33 5.06
CA THR A 568 12.13 4.61 5.75
C THR A 568 11.36 4.40 7.05
N MET A 569 11.59 5.31 8.01
CA MET A 569 10.73 5.44 9.18
C MET A 569 9.75 6.56 8.93
N VAL A 570 8.47 6.29 9.10
CA VAL A 570 7.39 7.29 9.12
C VAL A 570 6.81 7.40 10.52
N ALA A 571 6.09 8.48 10.81
CA ALA A 571 5.47 8.69 12.11
C ALA A 571 4.01 9.11 11.98
N HIS A 572 3.14 8.46 12.75
CA HIS A 572 1.71 8.72 12.76
C HIS A 572 1.33 9.42 14.07
N ARG A 573 0.60 10.53 13.95
CA ARG A 573 0.00 11.21 15.09
C ARG A 573 -1.41 10.70 15.33
N VAL A 574 -1.56 9.77 16.27
CA VAL A 574 -2.88 9.26 16.69
C VAL A 574 -3.48 10.21 17.70
N GLN A 575 -4.71 10.69 17.45
CA GLN A 575 -5.45 11.58 18.34
C GLN A 575 -6.60 10.83 19.03
N PHE A 576 -6.79 11.09 20.32
CA PHE A 576 -7.79 10.41 21.12
C PHE A 576 -8.93 11.37 21.49
N ASP A 577 -10.09 11.20 20.88
CA ASP A 577 -11.35 11.78 21.34
C ASP A 577 -12.01 10.84 22.35
N PRO A 578 -12.24 11.26 23.61
CA PRO A 578 -12.91 10.42 24.61
C PRO A 578 -14.31 9.94 24.21
N GLN A 579 -15.01 10.65 23.31
CA GLN A 579 -16.37 10.31 22.88
C GLN A 579 -16.40 9.41 21.63
N GLN A 580 -15.29 9.29 20.89
CA GLN A 580 -15.27 8.43 19.71
C GLN A 580 -15.42 6.95 20.09
N ALA A 581 -16.04 6.18 19.20
CA ALA A 581 -16.13 4.74 19.36
C ALA A 581 -14.81 4.06 18.99
N VAL A 582 -14.53 2.88 19.55
CA VAL A 582 -13.34 2.07 19.20
C VAL A 582 -13.26 1.82 17.69
N GLY A 583 -14.38 1.50 17.04
CA GLY A 583 -14.42 1.27 15.59
C GLY A 583 -13.99 2.49 14.80
N ALA A 584 -14.37 3.70 15.24
CA ALA A 584 -13.95 4.95 14.61
C ALA A 584 -12.44 5.22 14.82
N LEU A 585 -11.89 4.89 16.00
CA LEU A 585 -10.44 4.99 16.22
C LEU A 585 -9.67 4.02 15.30
N ILE A 586 -10.16 2.80 15.11
CA ILE A 586 -9.55 1.81 14.20
C ILE A 586 -9.62 2.32 12.76
N GLU A 587 -10.79 2.78 12.32
CA GLU A 587 -10.95 3.33 10.98
C GLU A 587 -10.00 4.49 10.71
N ASN A 588 -9.93 5.46 11.64
CA ASN A 588 -9.03 6.60 11.53
C ASN A 588 -7.56 6.19 11.52
N THR A 589 -7.18 5.20 12.34
CA THR A 589 -5.80 4.70 12.40
C THR A 589 -5.43 3.93 11.14
N THR A 590 -6.34 3.10 10.61
CA THR A 590 -6.15 2.37 9.35
C THR A 590 -6.00 3.33 8.18
N ARG A 591 -6.88 4.35 8.09
CA ARG A 591 -6.77 5.40 7.08
C ARG A 591 -5.44 6.14 7.19
N LEU A 592 -5.04 6.53 8.40
CA LEU A 592 -3.78 7.21 8.67
C LEU A 592 -2.56 6.39 8.23
N ILE A 593 -2.54 5.09 8.49
CA ILE A 593 -1.44 4.19 8.07
C ILE A 593 -1.43 4.06 6.54
N ASN A 594 -2.58 3.83 5.91
CA ASN A 594 -2.65 3.51 4.50
C ASN A 594 -2.37 4.74 3.62
N ASP A 595 -3.00 5.88 3.93
CA ASP A 595 -2.85 7.12 3.17
C ASP A 595 -1.41 7.66 3.22
N SER A 596 -0.69 7.37 4.31
CA SER A 596 0.67 7.87 4.50
C SER A 596 1.73 7.13 3.67
N MET A 597 1.42 5.92 3.19
CA MET A 597 2.36 5.10 2.42
C MET A 597 2.79 5.74 1.10
N ALA A 598 1.91 6.52 0.46
CA ALA A 598 2.22 7.26 -0.77
C ALA A 598 3.32 8.34 -0.57
N TYR A 599 3.54 8.76 0.68
CA TYR A 599 4.47 9.82 1.07
C TYR A 599 5.72 9.27 1.79
N ALA A 600 5.87 7.94 1.86
CA ALA A 600 6.88 7.29 2.69
C ALA A 600 8.32 7.35 2.14
N ASP A 601 8.59 8.06 1.06
CA ASP A 601 9.93 8.24 0.47
C ASP A 601 10.79 9.30 1.20
N VAL A 602 10.19 10.12 2.06
CA VAL A 602 10.89 11.15 2.84
C VAL A 602 11.39 10.58 4.18
N PRO A 603 12.71 10.59 4.47
CA PRO A 603 13.23 10.08 5.74
C PRO A 603 12.77 10.92 6.94
N MET A 604 12.49 10.26 8.07
CA MET A 604 12.12 10.92 9.34
C MET A 604 13.06 12.06 9.75
N GLU A 605 14.35 11.91 9.53
CA GLU A 605 15.32 12.95 9.87
C GLU A 605 15.05 14.26 9.10
N GLN A 606 14.69 14.17 7.82
CA GLN A 606 14.36 15.33 6.99
C GLN A 606 13.06 15.98 7.47
N ILE A 607 12.07 15.17 7.85
CA ILE A 607 10.81 15.62 8.43
C ILE A 607 11.06 16.39 9.75
N GLN A 608 11.87 15.82 10.64
CA GLN A 608 12.23 16.45 11.93
C GLN A 608 13.00 17.76 11.72
N GLN A 609 13.97 17.79 10.79
CA GLN A 609 14.70 19.01 10.45
C GLN A 609 13.76 20.11 9.93
N ALA A 610 12.80 19.76 9.07
CA ALA A 610 11.80 20.70 8.56
C ALA A 610 10.81 21.18 9.65
N LEU A 611 10.60 20.38 10.71
CA LEU A 611 9.87 20.78 11.92
C LEU A 611 10.70 21.65 12.89
N GLY A 612 11.97 21.92 12.57
CA GLY A 612 12.87 22.73 13.38
C GLY A 612 13.55 21.96 14.51
N MET A 613 13.52 20.63 14.49
CA MET A 613 14.24 19.81 15.46
C MET A 613 15.73 19.68 15.09
N THR A 614 16.56 19.55 16.12
CA THR A 614 18.00 19.31 16.03
C THR A 614 18.32 17.89 16.49
N PRO A 615 19.51 17.35 16.18
CA PRO A 615 19.92 16.04 16.68
C PRO A 615 19.88 15.91 18.22
N ALA A 616 20.01 17.02 18.96
CA ALA A 616 19.94 17.03 20.41
C ALA A 616 18.53 16.75 20.96
N ASP A 617 17.49 16.95 20.15
CA ASP A 617 16.10 16.70 20.54
C ASP A 617 15.71 15.22 20.46
N GLY A 618 16.56 14.38 19.84
CA GLY A 618 16.29 12.96 19.64
C GLY A 618 15.21 12.69 18.59
N LEU A 619 14.52 11.55 18.72
CA LEU A 619 13.39 11.20 17.86
C LEU A 619 12.09 11.85 18.37
N LEU A 620 11.21 12.25 17.45
CA LEU A 620 9.91 12.82 17.75
C LEU A 620 9.01 11.87 18.55
N PHE A 621 9.21 10.56 18.38
CA PHE A 621 8.45 9.49 19.01
C PHE A 621 9.35 8.62 19.89
N ASP A 622 8.76 8.10 20.97
CA ASP A 622 9.37 7.06 21.81
C ASP A 622 8.86 5.66 21.47
N VAL A 623 7.67 5.58 20.89
CA VAL A 623 6.97 4.34 20.59
C VAL A 623 7.19 4.00 19.13
N TYR A 624 7.65 2.78 18.87
CA TYR A 624 7.84 2.24 17.53
C TYR A 624 7.04 0.96 17.37
N ILE A 625 6.25 0.85 16.31
CA ILE A 625 5.46 -0.36 16.02
C ILE A 625 5.81 -0.84 14.61
N GLN A 626 6.21 -2.10 14.49
CA GLN A 626 6.44 -2.76 13.21
C GLN A 626 5.78 -4.15 13.19
N ILE A 627 5.52 -4.64 11.98
CA ILE A 627 4.98 -5.98 11.74
C ILE A 627 5.94 -6.78 10.87
N HIS A 628 6.14 -8.02 11.25
CA HIS A 628 6.88 -9.04 10.52
C HIS A 628 5.89 -10.14 10.15
N ALA A 629 5.38 -10.11 8.91
CA ALA A 629 4.40 -11.05 8.40
C ALA A 629 5.08 -12.10 7.51
N ASN A 630 4.90 -13.38 7.85
CA ASN A 630 5.39 -14.55 7.11
C ASN A 630 6.85 -14.42 6.67
N ASN A 631 7.75 -14.13 7.62
CA ASN A 631 9.16 -13.94 7.27
C ASN A 631 9.76 -15.23 6.66
N ALA A 632 10.62 -15.08 5.65
CA ALA A 632 11.21 -16.22 4.94
C ALA A 632 12.26 -17.03 5.75
N LEU A 633 12.31 -16.81 7.08
CA LEU A 633 13.26 -17.43 8.02
C LEU A 633 12.72 -18.73 8.63
N ASN A 634 11.47 -19.10 8.32
CA ASN A 634 10.89 -20.40 8.64
C ASN A 634 10.44 -21.06 7.34
N GLY A 635 10.93 -22.27 7.03
CA GLY A 635 10.61 -22.89 5.75
C GLY A 635 11.43 -24.13 5.45
N ALA A 636 11.56 -24.43 4.15
CA ALA A 636 12.38 -25.53 3.67
C ALA A 636 13.01 -25.23 2.31
N LEU A 637 14.20 -25.78 2.08
CA LEU A 637 14.85 -25.79 0.77
C LEU A 637 14.40 -27.02 -0.02
N SER A 638 14.02 -26.86 -1.28
CA SER A 638 13.67 -27.99 -2.15
C SER A 638 14.91 -28.70 -2.67
N THR A 639 14.83 -30.02 -2.87
CA THR A 639 15.89 -30.83 -3.47
C THR A 639 15.45 -31.45 -4.81
N PRO A 640 16.39 -31.82 -5.70
CA PRO A 640 16.06 -32.32 -7.05
C PRO A 640 15.21 -33.60 -7.07
N ASP A 641 15.23 -34.39 -6.00
CA ASP A 641 14.46 -35.61 -5.79
C ASP A 641 13.05 -35.36 -5.17
N ALA A 642 12.58 -34.12 -5.22
CA ALA A 642 11.32 -33.67 -4.60
C ALA A 642 11.28 -33.84 -3.07
N GLY A 643 12.45 -33.94 -2.44
CA GLY A 643 12.62 -33.81 -1.00
C GLY A 643 12.68 -32.36 -0.54
N THR A 644 12.78 -32.17 0.79
CA THR A 644 12.88 -30.86 1.43
C THR A 644 13.85 -30.88 2.60
N ILE A 645 14.66 -29.82 2.75
CA ILE A 645 15.53 -29.58 3.90
C ILE A 645 14.90 -28.50 4.76
N ARG A 646 14.33 -28.86 5.91
CA ARG A 646 13.58 -27.93 6.77
C ARG A 646 14.51 -27.12 7.65
N TYR A 647 14.14 -25.86 7.87
CA TYR A 647 14.81 -24.95 8.80
C TYR A 647 13.78 -24.08 9.53
N ARG A 648 14.18 -23.54 10.67
CA ARG A 648 13.38 -22.59 11.44
C ARG A 648 14.24 -21.48 12.01
N GLN A 649 13.65 -20.33 12.22
CA GLN A 649 14.31 -19.20 12.84
C GLN A 649 14.61 -19.49 14.32
N ILE A 650 15.78 -19.06 14.77
CA ILE A 650 16.09 -18.88 16.19
C ILE A 650 15.92 -17.39 16.50
N ASP A 651 15.00 -17.06 17.40
CA ASP A 651 14.74 -15.68 17.79
C ASP A 651 16.00 -15.06 18.43
N PRO A 652 16.40 -13.84 18.04
CA PRO A 652 17.55 -13.17 18.63
C PRO A 652 17.24 -12.67 20.05
N ASP A 653 18.26 -12.62 20.91
CA ASP A 653 18.17 -11.91 22.18
C ASP A 653 18.09 -10.39 21.93
N LYS A 654 17.04 -9.75 22.44
CA LYS A 654 16.81 -8.30 22.26
C LYS A 654 17.28 -7.51 23.49
N ASN A 655 18.59 -7.29 23.58
CA ASN A 655 19.21 -6.57 24.70
C ASN A 655 19.55 -5.10 24.38
N GLN A 656 19.27 -4.65 23.16
CA GLN A 656 19.49 -3.27 22.72
C GLN A 656 18.25 -2.72 22.02
N SER A 657 17.99 -1.42 22.19
CA SER A 657 16.99 -0.69 21.40
C SER A 657 17.35 0.78 21.25
N MET A 658 17.05 1.34 20.08
CA MET A 658 17.14 2.78 19.82
C MET A 658 15.89 3.53 20.27
N PHE A 659 14.78 2.81 20.47
CA PHE A 659 13.47 3.38 20.78
C PHE A 659 13.19 3.31 22.29
N GLY A 660 12.24 4.12 22.76
CA GLY A 660 11.77 4.03 24.14
C GLY A 660 11.08 2.69 24.40
N ILE A 661 10.08 2.38 23.58
CA ILE A 661 9.35 1.11 23.55
C ILE A 661 9.16 0.71 22.08
N GLN A 662 9.65 -0.47 21.73
CA GLN A 662 9.50 -1.08 20.41
C GLN A 662 8.55 -2.27 20.51
N PHE A 663 7.55 -2.29 19.63
CA PHE A 663 6.60 -3.37 19.47
C PHE A 663 6.83 -4.04 18.11
N GLU A 664 7.07 -5.34 18.16
CA GLU A 664 7.25 -6.18 16.98
C GLU A 664 6.11 -7.19 16.94
N ILE A 665 5.22 -7.00 15.97
CA ILE A 665 4.08 -7.87 15.70
C ILE A 665 4.59 -8.98 14.79
N MET A 666 4.80 -10.18 15.34
CA MET A 666 5.20 -11.35 14.57
C MET A 666 3.94 -12.11 14.16
N GLU A 667 3.64 -12.09 12.86
CA GLU A 667 2.53 -12.80 12.24
C GLU A 667 3.11 -13.91 11.35
N ASN A 668 2.84 -15.17 11.67
CA ASN A 668 3.34 -16.30 10.87
C ASN A 668 2.26 -17.35 10.67
N THR A 669 2.33 -18.07 9.56
CA THR A 669 1.59 -19.32 9.39
C THR A 669 2.51 -20.51 9.64
N ILE A 670 2.26 -21.28 10.69
CA ILE A 670 3.05 -22.45 11.08
C ILE A 670 2.15 -23.67 11.02
N ASP A 671 2.51 -24.66 10.20
CA ASP A 671 1.73 -25.89 9.99
C ASP A 671 0.25 -25.61 9.63
N GLY A 672 0.01 -24.58 8.80
CA GLY A 672 -1.33 -24.16 8.37
C GLY A 672 -2.15 -23.41 9.43
N LYS A 673 -1.55 -23.02 10.56
CA LYS A 673 -2.19 -22.22 11.61
C LYS A 673 -1.55 -20.85 11.73
N ARG A 674 -2.38 -19.81 11.82
CA ARG A 674 -1.93 -18.44 12.09
C ARG A 674 -1.45 -18.32 13.53
N SER A 675 -0.27 -17.76 13.70
CA SER A 675 0.41 -17.50 14.96
C SER A 675 0.68 -16.01 15.08
N LEU A 676 0.21 -15.42 16.17
CA LEU A 676 0.45 -14.01 16.52
C LEU A 676 1.30 -13.94 17.78
N ARG A 677 2.40 -13.20 17.73
CA ARG A 677 3.22 -12.89 18.89
C ARG A 677 3.51 -11.40 18.90
N LEU A 678 3.39 -10.76 20.04
CA LEU A 678 3.80 -9.37 20.22
C LEU A 678 5.05 -9.35 21.08
N VAL A 679 6.20 -9.03 20.49
CA VAL A 679 7.47 -8.88 21.19
C VAL A 679 7.64 -7.40 21.55
N ILE A 680 7.87 -7.12 22.83
CA ILE A 680 8.02 -5.76 23.35
C ILE A 680 9.42 -5.61 23.90
N THR A 681 10.20 -4.70 23.31
CA THR A 681 11.55 -4.33 23.78
C THR A 681 11.50 -2.89 24.27
N TYR A 682 12.01 -2.63 25.48
CA TYR A 682 11.97 -1.31 26.08
C TYR A 682 13.28 -0.94 26.75
N ARG A 683 13.60 0.35 26.73
CA ARG A 683 14.74 0.93 27.42
C ARG A 683 14.49 0.97 28.93
N SER A 684 15.20 0.12 29.68
CA SER A 684 14.99 -0.05 31.12
C SER A 684 15.43 1.15 31.96
N ASP A 685 16.27 2.02 31.40
CA ASP A 685 16.62 3.32 31.97
C ASP A 685 15.46 4.33 31.86
N ARG A 686 14.54 4.16 30.90
CA ARG A 686 13.39 5.06 30.66
C ARG A 686 12.07 4.53 31.22
N TYR A 687 11.85 3.22 31.14
CA TYR A 687 10.62 2.58 31.58
C TYR A 687 10.91 1.44 32.56
N SER A 688 10.23 1.46 33.70
CA SER A 688 10.35 0.43 34.73
C SER A 688 9.61 -0.85 34.34
N ALA A 689 10.06 -1.99 34.84
CA ALA A 689 9.38 -3.27 34.69
C ALA A 689 7.91 -3.22 35.19
N ALA A 690 7.61 -2.40 36.21
CA ALA A 690 6.25 -2.22 36.72
C ALA A 690 5.34 -1.45 35.73
N GLN A 691 5.87 -0.43 35.04
CA GLN A 691 5.12 0.25 33.96
C GLN A 691 4.86 -0.73 32.80
N MET A 692 5.85 -1.53 32.43
CA MET A 692 5.74 -2.50 31.34
C MET A 692 4.79 -3.66 31.68
N ALA A 693 4.75 -4.12 32.93
CA ALA A 693 3.77 -5.10 33.39
C ALA A 693 2.33 -4.58 33.28
N ARG A 694 2.08 -3.31 33.66
CA ARG A 694 0.76 -2.69 33.48
C ARG A 694 0.39 -2.54 32.01
N LEU A 695 1.34 -2.15 31.17
CA LEU A 695 1.15 -2.09 29.72
C LEU A 695 0.78 -3.46 29.15
N SER A 696 1.47 -4.52 29.56
CA SER A 696 1.13 -5.89 29.17
C SER A 696 -0.31 -6.25 29.56
N THR A 697 -0.69 -6.05 30.82
CA THR A 697 -2.06 -6.32 31.28
C THR A 697 -3.10 -5.50 30.51
N THR A 698 -2.81 -4.23 30.24
CA THR A 698 -3.73 -3.35 29.52
C THR A 698 -3.92 -3.81 28.08
N ILE A 699 -2.84 -4.25 27.40
CA ILE A 699 -2.93 -4.81 26.04
C ILE A 699 -3.78 -6.08 26.04
N ASP A 700 -3.59 -6.99 26.99
CA ASP A 700 -4.41 -8.20 27.10
C ASP A 700 -5.90 -7.87 27.29
N GLN A 701 -6.21 -6.88 28.13
CA GLN A 701 -7.59 -6.43 28.34
C GLN A 701 -8.19 -5.76 27.10
N VAL A 702 -7.41 -4.97 26.35
CA VAL A 702 -7.86 -4.37 25.08
C VAL A 702 -8.07 -5.43 24.01
N PHE A 703 -7.19 -6.42 23.89
CA PHE A 703 -7.39 -7.56 22.99
C PHE A 703 -8.66 -8.33 23.36
N ALA A 704 -8.89 -8.61 24.64
CA ALA A 704 -10.12 -9.24 25.09
C ALA A 704 -11.36 -8.40 24.77
N LEU A 705 -11.30 -7.07 24.98
CA LEU A 705 -12.38 -6.15 24.62
C LEU A 705 -12.71 -6.24 23.12
N PHE A 706 -11.71 -6.28 22.25
CA PHE A 706 -11.89 -6.34 20.78
C PHE A 706 -12.59 -7.64 20.33
N THR A 707 -12.61 -8.68 21.16
CA THR A 707 -13.38 -9.90 20.86
C THR A 707 -14.88 -9.79 21.18
N THR A 708 -15.32 -8.71 21.86
CA THR A 708 -16.72 -8.54 22.25
C THR A 708 -17.58 -7.98 21.11
N PRO A 709 -18.88 -8.35 20.99
CA PRO A 709 -19.74 -7.88 19.90
C PRO A 709 -19.92 -6.36 19.83
N ASP A 710 -19.93 -5.69 20.99
CA ASP A 710 -20.16 -4.24 21.10
C ASP A 710 -18.87 -3.42 21.12
N ALA A 711 -17.70 -4.06 20.99
CA ALA A 711 -16.40 -3.41 21.09
C ALA A 711 -16.32 -2.17 20.19
N ALA A 712 -16.63 -2.33 18.90
CA ALA A 712 -16.56 -1.28 17.90
C ALA A 712 -17.47 -0.07 18.21
N ARG A 713 -18.55 -0.27 18.97
CA ARG A 713 -19.52 0.78 19.34
C ARG A 713 -19.22 1.41 20.71
N THR A 714 -18.30 0.82 21.47
CA THR A 714 -17.96 1.30 22.81
C THR A 714 -17.18 2.61 22.70
N ALA A 715 -17.67 3.67 23.34
CA ALA A 715 -16.96 4.95 23.42
C ALA A 715 -15.70 4.83 24.27
N LEU A 716 -14.62 5.51 23.90
CA LEU A 716 -13.34 5.36 24.59
C LEU A 716 -13.44 5.68 26.09
N ASN A 717 -14.21 6.68 26.50
CA ASN A 717 -14.41 7.03 27.91
C ASN A 717 -15.18 5.97 28.74
N HIS A 718 -15.88 5.04 28.10
CA HIS A 718 -16.60 3.94 28.77
C HIS A 718 -15.76 2.67 28.92
N ILE A 719 -14.52 2.67 28.40
CA ILE A 719 -13.58 1.55 28.55
C ILE A 719 -12.89 1.66 29.91
N HIS A 720 -13.19 0.69 30.79
CA HIS A 720 -12.56 0.52 32.10
C HIS A 720 -11.59 -0.69 32.04
N LEU A 721 -10.29 -0.42 32.13
CA LEU A 721 -9.20 -1.41 32.08
C LEU A 721 -8.50 -1.50 33.44
#